data_AF-A0AAW1CTC2-F1
#
_entry.id   AF-A0AAW1CTC2-F1
#
_cell.length_a   1.000
_cell.length_b   1.000
_cell.length_c   1.000
_cell.angle_alpha   90.00
_cell.angle_beta   90.00
_cell.angle_gamma   90.00
#
_symmetry.space_group_name_H-M   'P 1'
#
loop_
_entity.id
_entity.type
_entity.pdbx_description
1 polymer ?
#
loop_
_entity_poly.entity_id
_entity_poly.type
_entity_poly.pdbx_seq_one_letter_code
_entity_poly.pdbx_strand_id
1 'polypeptide(L)'
;MIEDTAQLTAEGCTFTSATSTKPIKVAIIGAGPAGLCAAKHLFAPGSGFTGYVFEQAGDIGGTWLYSDATGKDRFGLPIHSTLYYDLWTNLPKETMTYPDFDFQDEERSYLPAARVLQYLVDYADHYNLHPHIKVHHHVSRIAPVGNSWSVTALELTTQVEHVSMFDAVVICSGPNIIPVYPIVDGIARFSGRQLHSKEYRKASAFEGKRVLIIGLGPSGIDISFYLLPLAKKVIISHNKSSIHGLSFPKNITIKPVVTSMQDKTVYFADGTEEEVDVIIHCTGYTYHYPFLTAECGLIVDQYISPLYRHFINIEHPTMCIIGVPKKCPLQYMVDFQVRAFKNILKGEVKLPPKEVMLAELEQDIQKRSSEGQRKKDYHKMTPALNEEYFRQLSEVGGLEPIPPVILRVFADAFTTAIKDFLNYRNSVYKILDNESFSKISRKTSSVSVKFAAEDHCKIIQESEGLLKNELKLKEINDDINENDEEQVEIEKSNVDESSEVLDEADNEEEEETNEKCEAISDKEILDEIELINNSLNEEISTTVIETVTEEYKLQTIQQQYENTTTTAADREQEDEEEDEVQETKFEKFSVEAVVEVIPANLNENNNKVNIEEQCGPTDEELNKNEINKTKTSLNCATVNISLEENITKPSGGDEIVKIIQTEEGGGFR
;
A
#
# COMPACT_ATOMS: atom_id res chain seq x y z
N MET A 1 -24.80 -8.55 38.71
CA MET A 1 -25.21 -8.79 37.31
C MET A 1 -25.98 -7.56 36.89
N ILE A 2 -25.26 -6.49 36.55
CA ILE A 2 -25.82 -5.30 35.89
C ILE A 2 -25.21 -5.40 34.50
N GLU A 3 -26.05 -5.57 33.48
CA GLU A 3 -25.63 -5.64 32.09
C GLU A 3 -25.24 -4.23 31.64
N ASP A 4 -23.94 -4.01 31.39
CA ASP A 4 -23.46 -2.83 30.70
C ASP A 4 -23.89 -2.95 29.23
N THR A 5 -25.00 -2.31 28.88
CA THR A 5 -25.61 -2.41 27.54
C THR A 5 -25.36 -1.16 26.71
N ALA A 6 -24.79 -1.31 25.52
CA ALA A 6 -25.11 -0.43 24.41
C ALA A 6 -26.53 -0.79 23.92
N GLN A 7 -27.50 0.10 24.10
CA GLN A 7 -28.81 -0.03 23.49
C GLN A 7 -28.97 1.03 22.39
N LEU A 8 -29.28 0.58 21.18
CA LEU A 8 -29.81 1.43 20.12
C LEU A 8 -31.21 1.88 20.56
N THR A 9 -31.37 3.14 20.94
CA THR A 9 -32.68 3.73 21.28
C THR A 9 -33.09 4.76 20.23
N ALA A 10 -34.39 5.02 20.12
CA ALA A 10 -34.97 5.96 19.14
C ALA A 10 -34.49 7.43 19.29
N GLU A 11 -33.78 7.76 20.37
CA GLU A 11 -33.24 9.10 20.65
C GLU A 11 -31.73 9.23 20.32
N GLY A 12 -31.12 8.20 19.73
CA GLY A 12 -29.71 8.16 19.35
C GLY A 12 -28.92 7.03 20.02
N CYS A 13 -27.68 6.81 19.57
CA CYS A 13 -26.79 5.83 20.18
C CYS A 13 -26.20 6.44 21.46
N THR A 14 -26.69 5.99 22.62
CA THR A 14 -26.15 6.41 23.92
C THR A 14 -25.33 5.29 24.52
N PHE A 15 -24.03 5.51 24.66
CA PHE A 15 -23.19 4.70 25.53
C PHE A 15 -23.53 5.10 26.96
N THR A 16 -24.36 4.30 27.63
CA THR A 16 -24.60 4.51 29.07
C THR A 16 -23.36 4.05 29.83
N SER A 17 -22.37 4.94 29.95
CA SER A 17 -21.35 4.78 30.99
C SER A 17 -21.98 5.14 32.34
N ALA A 18 -22.74 4.19 32.88
CA ALA A 18 -23.00 4.18 34.31
C ALA A 18 -21.74 3.65 34.99
N THR A 19 -20.76 4.52 35.27
CA THR A 19 -19.73 4.26 36.29
C THR A 19 -18.92 2.96 36.12
N SER A 20 -18.64 2.51 34.89
CA SER A 20 -17.73 1.37 34.70
C SER A 20 -16.29 1.85 34.82
N THR A 21 -15.60 1.40 35.87
CA THR A 21 -14.17 1.67 36.11
C THR A 21 -13.24 0.85 35.22
N LYS A 22 -13.80 0.02 34.33
CA LYS A 22 -13.04 -0.90 33.48
C LYS A 22 -12.67 -0.21 32.16
N PRO A 23 -11.39 -0.24 31.74
CA PRO A 23 -10.98 0.28 30.44
C PRO A 23 -11.69 -0.44 29.28
N ILE A 24 -12.06 0.30 28.24
CA ILE A 24 -12.62 -0.23 26.99
C ILE A 24 -11.51 -0.97 26.24
N LYS A 25 -11.72 -2.25 25.92
CA LYS A 25 -10.72 -3.09 25.25
C LYS A 25 -10.87 -3.00 23.73
N VAL A 26 -9.83 -2.57 23.02
CA VAL A 26 -9.86 -2.29 21.58
C VAL A 26 -8.88 -3.17 20.81
N ALA A 27 -9.31 -3.74 19.69
CA ALA A 27 -8.42 -4.35 18.71
C ALA A 27 -8.13 -3.36 17.59
N ILE A 28 -6.85 -3.12 17.29
CA ILE A 28 -6.41 -2.33 16.14
C ILE A 28 -5.80 -3.28 15.11
N ILE A 29 -6.23 -3.21 13.85
CA ILE A 29 -5.79 -4.13 12.80
C ILE A 29 -4.84 -3.40 11.83
N GLY A 30 -3.55 -3.71 11.91
CA GLY A 30 -2.45 -3.10 11.15
C GLY A 30 -1.71 -2.01 11.93
N ALA A 31 -0.37 -2.02 11.86
CA ALA A 31 0.57 -1.07 12.47
C ALA A 31 1.23 -0.15 11.43
N GLY A 32 0.51 0.20 10.37
CA GLY A 32 0.86 1.33 9.49
C GLY A 32 0.52 2.69 10.12
N PRO A 33 0.60 3.80 9.37
CA PRO A 33 0.34 5.14 9.88
C PRO A 33 -1.00 5.30 10.63
N ALA A 34 -2.06 4.68 10.11
CA ALA A 34 -3.37 4.71 10.77
C ALA A 34 -3.37 3.97 12.12
N GLY A 35 -2.70 2.81 12.19
CA GLY A 35 -2.62 1.96 13.37
C GLY A 35 -1.78 2.57 14.49
N LEU A 36 -0.63 3.16 14.14
CA LEU A 36 0.23 3.85 15.10
C LEU A 36 -0.47 5.06 15.72
N CYS A 37 -1.16 5.87 14.89
CA CYS A 37 -1.97 6.98 15.37
C CYS A 37 -3.11 6.50 16.29
N ALA A 38 -3.81 5.42 15.93
CA ALA A 38 -4.84 4.81 16.75
C ALA A 38 -4.30 4.34 18.10
N ALA A 39 -3.16 3.63 18.11
CA ALA A 39 -2.51 3.14 19.32
C ALA A 39 -2.09 4.30 20.23
N LYS A 40 -1.50 5.37 19.68
CA LYS A 40 -1.11 6.55 20.44
C LYS A 40 -2.29 7.17 21.17
N HIS A 41 -3.43 7.36 20.50
CA HIS A 41 -4.58 8.02 21.13
C HIS A 41 -5.37 7.13 22.07
N LEU A 42 -5.49 5.83 21.74
CA LEU A 42 -6.27 4.88 22.52
C LEU A 42 -5.47 4.31 23.69
N PHE A 43 -4.19 4.00 23.55
CA PHE A 43 -3.41 3.33 24.59
C PHE A 43 -2.53 4.27 25.43
N ALA A 44 -2.61 5.59 25.21
CA ALA A 44 -1.99 6.57 26.08
C ALA A 44 -2.40 6.38 27.56
N PRO A 45 -1.50 6.63 28.53
CA PRO A 45 -1.82 6.54 29.95
C PRO A 45 -3.06 7.37 30.32
N GLY A 46 -4.00 6.75 31.06
CA GLY A 46 -5.23 7.43 31.49
C GLY A 46 -6.26 7.67 30.38
N SER A 47 -6.05 7.13 29.17
CA SER A 47 -7.00 7.27 28.05
C SER A 47 -8.37 6.64 28.33
N GLY A 48 -8.44 5.63 29.21
CA GLY A 48 -9.62 4.81 29.46
C GLY A 48 -9.77 3.61 28.52
N PHE A 49 -8.74 3.29 27.72
CA PHE A 49 -8.73 2.11 26.84
C PHE A 49 -7.52 1.21 27.10
N THR A 50 -7.63 -0.04 26.65
CA THR A 50 -6.56 -1.05 26.65
C THR A 50 -6.71 -1.92 25.40
N GLY A 51 -5.72 -2.73 25.05
CA GLY A 51 -5.83 -3.59 23.87
C GLY A 51 -4.51 -3.87 23.18
N TYR A 52 -4.61 -4.27 21.92
CA TYR A 52 -3.47 -4.64 21.08
C TYR A 52 -3.66 -4.15 19.65
N VAL A 53 -2.54 -3.86 19.01
CA VAL A 53 -2.41 -3.73 17.56
C VAL A 53 -1.92 -5.08 17.02
N PHE A 54 -2.58 -5.61 16.00
CA PHE A 54 -2.17 -6.83 15.30
C PHE A 54 -1.55 -6.45 13.95
N GLU A 55 -0.29 -6.81 13.73
CA GLU A 55 0.45 -6.53 12.50
C GLU A 55 0.95 -7.84 11.88
N GLN A 56 0.67 -8.05 10.59
CA GLN A 56 1.06 -9.27 9.88
C GLN A 56 2.58 -9.28 9.60
N ALA A 57 3.14 -8.12 9.25
CA ALA A 57 4.55 -7.98 8.98
C ALA A 57 5.39 -8.19 10.25
N GLY A 58 6.70 -8.34 10.07
CA GLY A 58 7.65 -8.44 11.19
C GLY A 58 7.98 -7.13 11.87
N ASP A 59 7.49 -6.01 11.33
CA ASP A 59 7.78 -4.67 11.83
C ASP A 59 6.64 -3.69 11.48
N ILE A 60 6.69 -2.50 12.05
CA ILE A 60 5.75 -1.40 11.85
C ILE A 60 5.99 -0.64 10.53
N GLY A 61 5.07 0.27 10.20
CA GLY A 61 5.21 1.19 9.06
C GLY A 61 4.29 0.88 7.88
N GLY A 62 3.74 -0.34 7.82
CA GLY A 62 2.76 -0.75 6.82
C GLY A 62 3.30 -0.62 5.40
N THR A 63 2.65 0.20 4.56
CA THR A 63 3.14 0.48 3.19
C THR A 63 4.60 0.97 3.18
N TRP A 64 5.03 1.73 4.18
CA TRP A 64 6.39 2.31 4.22
C TRP A 64 7.48 1.30 4.58
N LEU A 65 7.11 0.10 5.03
CA LEU A 65 8.05 -1.00 5.23
C LEU A 65 8.41 -1.60 3.86
N TYR A 66 9.58 -1.27 3.35
CA TYR A 66 10.06 -1.78 2.06
C TYR A 66 10.41 -3.28 2.14
N SER A 67 10.20 -3.99 1.04
CA SER A 67 10.66 -5.37 0.86
C SER A 67 10.97 -5.61 -0.61
N ASP A 68 12.11 -6.22 -0.92
CA ASP A 68 12.41 -6.66 -2.30
C ASP A 68 11.46 -7.78 -2.77
N ALA A 69 10.91 -8.57 -1.84
CA ALA A 69 9.99 -9.64 -2.16
C ALA A 69 8.65 -9.11 -2.70
N THR A 70 8.03 -9.88 -3.60
CA THR A 70 6.74 -9.57 -4.23
C THR A 70 5.80 -10.78 -4.16
N GLY A 71 4.50 -10.54 -4.36
CA GLY A 71 3.49 -11.60 -4.27
C GLY A 71 3.19 -11.98 -2.82
N LYS A 72 3.79 -13.08 -2.35
CA LYS A 72 3.56 -13.64 -1.00
C LYS A 72 4.83 -13.60 -0.17
N ASP A 73 4.68 -13.40 1.14
CA ASP A 73 5.75 -13.47 2.12
C ASP A 73 6.12 -14.92 2.46
N ARG A 74 7.10 -15.11 3.36
CA ARG A 74 7.56 -16.42 3.81
C ARG A 74 6.48 -17.27 4.51
N PHE A 75 5.37 -16.66 4.92
CA PHE A 75 4.23 -17.33 5.53
C PHE A 75 3.09 -17.59 4.53
N GLY A 76 3.32 -17.32 3.24
CA GLY A 76 2.33 -17.52 2.18
C GLY A 76 1.24 -16.46 2.12
N LEU A 77 1.37 -15.37 2.89
CA LEU A 77 0.41 -14.27 2.93
C LEU A 77 0.79 -13.18 1.95
N PRO A 78 -0.17 -12.41 1.41
CA PRO A 78 0.14 -11.31 0.48
C PRO A 78 1.07 -10.28 1.11
N ILE A 79 2.15 -9.92 0.41
CA ILE A 79 3.03 -8.83 0.84
C ILE A 79 2.23 -7.53 0.80
N HIS A 80 2.15 -6.86 1.95
CA HIS A 80 1.34 -5.66 2.11
C HIS A 80 1.91 -4.48 1.31
N SER A 81 3.21 -4.22 1.49
CA SER A 81 3.91 -3.09 0.91
C SER A 81 3.80 -3.02 -0.62
N THR A 82 3.56 -1.81 -1.11
CA THR A 82 3.52 -1.48 -2.54
C THR A 82 4.65 -0.52 -2.92
N LEU A 83 5.63 -0.34 -2.03
CA LEU A 83 6.77 0.56 -2.25
C LEU A 83 7.73 -0.02 -3.27
N TYR A 84 8.48 0.90 -3.88
CA TYR A 84 9.64 0.61 -4.69
C TYR A 84 10.81 1.44 -4.18
N TYR A 85 12.02 0.97 -4.48
CA TYR A 85 13.25 1.35 -3.81
C TYR A 85 13.51 2.86 -3.85
N ASP A 86 13.48 3.44 -5.04
CA ASP A 86 13.82 4.85 -5.27
C ASP A 86 12.66 5.81 -4.98
N LEU A 87 11.60 5.38 -4.28
CA LEU A 87 10.38 6.19 -4.10
C LEU A 87 10.67 7.44 -3.27
N TRP A 88 10.23 8.59 -3.81
CA TRP A 88 10.12 9.84 -3.06
C TRP A 88 8.66 10.19 -2.84
N THR A 89 8.36 10.84 -1.73
CA THR A 89 7.01 11.30 -1.43
C THR A 89 6.46 12.11 -2.60
N ASN A 90 5.17 11.96 -2.85
CA ASN A 90 4.42 12.72 -3.84
C ASN A 90 3.68 13.92 -3.23
N LEU A 91 3.84 14.10 -1.91
CA LEU A 91 3.30 15.19 -1.13
C LEU A 91 4.40 15.78 -0.25
N PRO A 92 4.30 17.06 0.11
CA PRO A 92 5.24 17.71 1.00
C PRO A 92 5.04 17.19 2.44
N LYS A 93 6.15 17.01 3.18
CA LYS A 93 6.20 16.48 4.55
C LYS A 93 5.31 17.27 5.51
N GLU A 94 5.14 18.57 5.24
CA GLU A 94 4.30 19.49 5.99
C GLU A 94 2.81 19.08 5.97
N THR A 95 2.40 18.25 5.01
CA THR A 95 1.04 17.65 4.93
C THR A 95 1.01 16.16 5.28
N MET A 96 2.17 15.59 5.60
CA MET A 96 2.37 14.18 5.95
C MET A 96 2.81 13.99 7.41
N THR A 97 2.78 15.05 8.20
CA THR A 97 3.08 15.05 9.65
C THR A 97 1.81 14.79 10.48
N TYR A 98 1.95 14.26 11.69
CA TYR A 98 0.87 14.26 12.68
C TYR A 98 0.82 15.64 13.35
N PRO A 99 -0.36 16.13 13.78
CA PRO A 99 -0.48 17.48 14.33
C PRO A 99 0.42 17.79 15.54
N ASP A 100 0.87 16.76 16.25
CA ASP A 100 1.64 16.84 17.49
C ASP A 100 3.03 16.17 17.40
N PHE A 101 3.49 15.83 16.19
CA PHE A 101 4.79 15.19 16.01
C PHE A 101 5.32 15.45 14.60
N ASP A 102 6.40 16.24 14.49
CA ASP A 102 6.97 16.67 13.21
C ASP A 102 8.20 15.87 12.79
N PHE A 103 8.47 15.89 11.47
CA PHE A 103 9.75 15.46 10.91
C PHE A 103 10.89 16.33 11.44
N GLN A 104 11.95 15.70 11.96
CA GLN A 104 13.12 16.39 12.50
C GLN A 104 14.19 16.62 11.41
N ASP A 105 14.84 17.79 11.44
CA ASP A 105 16.04 18.12 10.66
C ASP A 105 15.93 17.98 9.12
N GLU A 106 14.72 18.15 8.55
CA GLU A 106 14.50 18.02 7.11
C GLU A 106 14.36 19.37 6.38
N GLU A 107 15.37 19.74 5.58
CA GLU A 107 15.31 20.93 4.73
C GLU A 107 14.41 20.78 3.49
N ARG A 108 14.20 19.56 3.01
CA ARG A 108 13.38 19.27 1.83
C ARG A 108 11.94 19.01 2.25
N SER A 109 10.97 19.41 1.42
CA SER A 109 9.58 19.04 1.66
C SER A 109 9.24 17.67 1.08
N TYR A 110 9.90 17.23 0.01
CA TYR A 110 9.70 15.91 -0.56
C TYR A 110 10.85 15.01 -0.14
N LEU A 111 10.52 13.86 0.46
CA LEU A 111 11.48 13.02 1.17
C LEU A 111 11.59 11.63 0.52
N PRO A 112 12.75 10.97 0.61
CA PRO A 112 12.86 9.54 0.32
C PRO A 112 11.93 8.72 1.22
N ALA A 113 11.41 7.60 0.72
CA ALA A 113 10.50 6.73 1.46
C ALA A 113 11.06 6.26 2.82
N ALA A 114 12.37 5.98 2.88
CA ALA A 114 13.05 5.57 4.11
C ALA A 114 12.93 6.61 5.24
N ARG A 115 12.91 7.91 4.91
CA ARG A 115 12.73 8.99 5.90
C ARG A 115 11.31 9.01 6.47
N VAL A 116 10.31 8.59 5.68
CA VAL A 116 8.94 8.44 6.17
C VAL A 116 8.80 7.22 7.08
N LEU A 117 9.48 6.11 6.76
CA LEU A 117 9.55 4.96 7.66
C LEU A 117 10.20 5.35 8.99
N GLN A 118 11.35 6.03 8.95
CA GLN A 118 12.04 6.51 10.15
C GLN A 118 11.12 7.39 11.01
N TYR A 119 10.43 8.35 10.41
CA TYR A 119 9.46 9.18 11.12
C TYR A 119 8.36 8.36 11.85
N LEU A 120 7.90 7.25 11.27
CA LEU A 120 6.92 6.37 11.92
C LEU A 120 7.53 5.55 13.06
N VAL A 121 8.80 5.15 12.93
CA VAL A 121 9.58 4.51 14.00
C VAL A 121 9.77 5.49 15.16
N ASP A 122 10.26 6.70 14.88
CA ASP A 122 10.46 7.76 15.86
C ASP A 122 9.15 8.09 16.59
N TYR A 123 8.02 8.14 15.86
CA TYR A 123 6.70 8.33 16.45
C TYR A 123 6.32 7.19 17.40
N ALA A 124 6.56 5.93 17.00
CA ALA A 124 6.25 4.77 17.83
C ALA A 124 7.12 4.73 19.09
N ASP A 125 8.40 5.08 18.98
CA ASP A 125 9.35 5.15 20.09
C ASP A 125 8.99 6.28 21.06
N HIS A 126 8.74 7.49 20.54
CA HIS A 126 8.40 8.67 21.33
C HIS A 126 7.16 8.43 22.21
N TYR A 127 6.15 7.74 21.68
CA TYR A 127 4.92 7.43 22.40
C TYR A 127 4.91 6.04 23.05
N ASN A 128 6.03 5.32 23.04
CA ASN A 128 6.19 3.97 23.60
C ASN A 128 5.08 3.00 23.16
N LEU A 129 4.88 2.87 21.85
CA LEU A 129 3.76 2.09 21.28
C LEU A 129 4.07 0.59 21.18
N HIS A 130 5.34 0.21 21.08
CA HIS A 130 5.76 -1.19 20.86
C HIS A 130 5.14 -2.22 21.81
N PRO A 131 4.99 -1.98 23.13
CA PRO A 131 4.36 -2.94 24.04
C PRO A 131 2.92 -3.31 23.68
N HIS A 132 2.24 -2.49 22.88
CA HIS A 132 0.88 -2.74 22.42
C HIS A 132 0.82 -3.45 21.06
N ILE A 133 1.94 -3.60 20.36
CA ILE A 133 2.00 -4.09 18.99
C ILE A 133 2.43 -5.55 18.98
N LYS A 134 1.60 -6.40 18.37
CA LYS A 134 1.89 -7.79 18.10
C LYS A 134 2.23 -7.94 16.62
N VAL A 135 3.52 -7.91 16.31
CA VAL A 135 4.04 -8.24 14.98
C VAL A 135 3.88 -9.73 14.68
N HIS A 136 3.98 -10.13 13.42
CA HIS A 136 3.74 -11.50 12.97
C HIS A 136 2.38 -12.08 13.40
N HIS A 137 1.36 -11.23 13.57
CA HIS A 137 -0.01 -11.65 13.87
C HIS A 137 -0.95 -11.30 12.71
N HIS A 138 -1.34 -12.33 11.96
CA HIS A 138 -2.31 -12.19 10.88
C HIS A 138 -3.73 -12.34 11.42
N VAL A 139 -4.55 -11.29 11.30
CA VAL A 139 -5.97 -11.37 11.65
C VAL A 139 -6.74 -12.08 10.54
N SER A 140 -7.26 -13.26 10.84
CA SER A 140 -7.99 -14.11 9.90
C SER A 140 -9.50 -13.94 9.98
N ARG A 141 -10.03 -13.53 11.13
CA ARG A 141 -11.48 -13.39 11.34
C ARG A 141 -11.86 -12.38 12.41
N ILE A 142 -12.90 -11.59 12.14
CA ILE A 142 -13.56 -10.65 13.04
C ILE A 142 -15.06 -10.86 12.90
N ALA A 143 -15.74 -11.12 14.01
CA ALA A 143 -17.19 -11.28 14.03
C ALA A 143 -17.79 -10.63 15.29
N PRO A 144 -18.99 -10.05 15.21
CA PRO A 144 -19.71 -9.59 16.39
C PRO A 144 -20.19 -10.80 17.20
N VAL A 145 -20.16 -10.66 18.52
CA VAL A 145 -20.65 -11.64 19.51
C VAL A 145 -21.37 -10.86 20.60
N GLY A 146 -22.71 -10.77 20.48
CA GLY A 146 -23.50 -9.88 21.31
C GLY A 146 -23.07 -8.42 21.10
N ASN A 147 -22.65 -7.75 22.17
CA ASN A 147 -22.15 -6.37 22.13
C ASN A 147 -20.62 -6.26 22.01
N SER A 148 -19.92 -7.38 21.85
CA SER A 148 -18.47 -7.45 21.76
C SER A 148 -18.03 -8.00 20.39
N TRP A 149 -16.73 -8.01 20.17
CA TRP A 149 -16.10 -8.52 18.96
C TRP A 149 -15.17 -9.68 19.30
N SER A 150 -15.32 -10.78 18.57
CA SER A 150 -14.34 -11.85 18.55
C SER A 150 -13.34 -11.59 17.43
N VAL A 151 -12.05 -11.46 17.78
CA VAL A 151 -10.95 -11.30 16.83
C VAL A 151 -10.08 -12.56 16.91
N THR A 152 -9.91 -13.22 15.77
CA THR A 152 -9.05 -14.40 15.57
C THR A 152 -7.78 -13.96 14.86
N ALA A 153 -6.64 -14.19 15.48
CA ALA A 153 -5.33 -13.84 14.94
C ALA A 153 -4.40 -15.05 14.99
N LEU A 154 -3.76 -15.37 13.86
CA LEU A 154 -2.73 -16.38 13.75
C LEU A 154 -1.36 -15.75 14.02
N GLU A 155 -0.67 -16.22 15.06
CA GLU A 155 0.73 -15.90 15.29
C GLU A 155 1.59 -16.70 14.31
N LEU A 156 2.16 -16.04 13.32
CA LEU A 156 2.79 -16.67 12.16
C LEU A 156 4.09 -17.40 12.48
N THR A 157 4.79 -16.96 13.52
CA THR A 157 6.05 -17.57 13.98
C THR A 157 5.82 -18.92 14.65
N THR A 158 4.74 -19.06 15.43
CA THR A 158 4.43 -20.28 16.20
C THR A 158 3.27 -21.08 15.62
N GLN A 159 2.56 -20.54 14.63
CA GLN A 159 1.33 -21.09 14.03
C GLN A 159 0.21 -21.28 15.05
N VAL A 160 0.24 -20.53 16.16
CA VAL A 160 -0.80 -20.57 17.19
C VAL A 160 -1.91 -19.58 16.86
N GLU A 161 -3.15 -20.07 16.85
CA GLU A 161 -4.33 -19.22 16.70
C GLU A 161 -4.80 -18.70 18.05
N HIS A 162 -4.98 -17.38 18.13
CA HIS A 162 -5.47 -16.67 19.31
C HIS A 162 -6.85 -16.09 19.02
N VAL A 163 -7.84 -16.46 19.84
CA VAL A 163 -9.17 -15.84 19.82
C VAL A 163 -9.30 -14.92 21.03
N SER A 164 -9.57 -13.65 20.79
CA SER A 164 -9.67 -12.63 21.84
C SER A 164 -10.94 -11.79 21.69
N MET A 165 -11.57 -11.49 22.83
CA MET A 165 -12.74 -10.62 22.91
C MET A 165 -12.34 -9.15 23.11
N PHE A 166 -13.04 -8.26 22.42
CA PHE A 166 -12.85 -6.81 22.44
C PHE A 166 -14.20 -6.08 22.48
N ASP A 167 -14.22 -4.86 23.00
CA ASP A 167 -15.40 -3.99 23.05
C ASP A 167 -15.54 -3.16 21.75
N ALA A 168 -14.41 -2.85 21.09
CA ALA A 168 -14.37 -2.13 19.83
C ALA A 168 -13.26 -2.63 18.90
N VAL A 169 -13.42 -2.38 17.60
CA VAL A 169 -12.46 -2.76 16.55
C VAL A 169 -12.14 -1.55 15.67
N VAL A 170 -10.86 -1.28 15.46
CA VAL A 170 -10.34 -0.22 14.60
C VAL A 170 -9.54 -0.84 13.47
N ILE A 171 -10.07 -0.77 12.25
CA ILE A 171 -9.46 -1.38 11.07
C ILE A 171 -8.53 -0.35 10.41
N CYS A 172 -7.23 -0.62 10.48
CA CYS A 172 -6.14 0.22 9.98
C CYS A 172 -5.31 -0.49 8.88
N SER A 173 -5.85 -1.55 8.30
CA SER A 173 -5.12 -2.45 7.39
C SER A 173 -4.91 -1.89 5.97
N GLY A 174 -5.33 -0.65 5.69
CA GLY A 174 -5.08 0.04 4.43
C GLY A 174 -5.88 -0.48 3.21
N PRO A 175 -6.22 0.39 2.24
CA PRO A 175 -7.08 0.01 1.10
C PRO A 175 -6.34 -0.45 -0.17
N ASN A 176 -5.00 -0.40 -0.21
CA ASN A 176 -4.21 -0.53 -1.45
C ASN A 176 -3.48 -1.87 -1.57
N ILE A 177 -4.14 -2.99 -1.30
CA ILE A 177 -3.48 -4.30 -1.28
C ILE A 177 -3.77 -5.10 -2.56
N ILE A 178 -5.04 -5.19 -2.98
CA ILE A 178 -5.44 -6.11 -4.04
C ILE A 178 -5.38 -5.43 -5.41
N PRO A 179 -4.47 -5.85 -6.31
CA PRO A 179 -4.30 -5.24 -7.62
C PRO A 179 -5.54 -5.46 -8.50
N VAL A 180 -5.84 -4.48 -9.35
CA VAL A 180 -6.93 -4.57 -10.33
C VAL A 180 -6.32 -4.68 -11.72
N TYR A 181 -6.67 -5.73 -12.47
CA TYR A 181 -6.22 -5.91 -13.85
C TYR A 181 -7.34 -5.57 -14.83
N PRO A 182 -7.03 -4.96 -15.99
CA PRO A 182 -8.02 -4.66 -17.01
C PRO A 182 -8.39 -5.93 -17.80
N ILE A 183 -9.62 -5.98 -18.30
CA ILE A 183 -10.06 -7.01 -19.25
C ILE A 183 -9.72 -6.49 -20.66
N VAL A 184 -8.79 -7.16 -21.34
CA VAL A 184 -8.32 -6.82 -22.69
C VAL A 184 -8.20 -8.11 -23.50
N ASP A 185 -8.67 -8.11 -24.75
CA ASP A 185 -8.52 -9.31 -25.59
C ASP A 185 -7.04 -9.61 -25.84
N GLY A 186 -6.67 -10.89 -25.70
CA GLY A 186 -5.31 -11.36 -25.89
C GLY A 186 -4.32 -11.06 -24.76
N ILE A 187 -4.73 -10.40 -23.68
CA ILE A 187 -3.85 -10.10 -22.53
C ILE A 187 -3.22 -11.35 -21.90
N ALA A 188 -3.99 -12.44 -21.82
CA ALA A 188 -3.50 -13.73 -21.32
C ALA A 188 -2.54 -14.44 -22.30
N ARG A 189 -2.56 -14.05 -23.58
CA ARG A 189 -1.70 -14.59 -24.64
C ARG A 189 -0.46 -13.72 -24.89
N PHE A 190 -0.33 -12.58 -24.20
CA PHE A 190 0.83 -11.72 -24.34
C PHE A 190 2.08 -12.47 -23.87
N SER A 191 3.09 -12.56 -24.75
CA SER A 191 4.29 -13.40 -24.54
C SER A 191 5.44 -12.68 -23.86
N GLY A 192 5.29 -11.38 -23.57
CA GLY A 192 6.24 -10.61 -22.75
C GLY A 192 5.95 -10.73 -21.25
N ARG A 193 6.75 -10.04 -20.45
CA ARG A 193 6.55 -10.00 -18.99
C ARG A 193 5.36 -9.10 -18.64
N GLN A 194 4.52 -9.52 -17.71
CA GLN A 194 3.43 -8.70 -17.15
C GLN A 194 3.57 -8.64 -15.63
N LEU A 195 3.29 -7.48 -15.05
CA LEU A 195 3.25 -7.30 -13.60
C LEU A 195 2.34 -6.12 -13.23
N HIS A 196 1.80 -6.10 -12.02
CA HIS A 196 1.16 -4.90 -11.49
C HIS A 196 2.18 -3.96 -10.86
N SER A 197 1.84 -2.67 -10.72
CA SER A 197 2.68 -1.70 -9.99
C SER A 197 2.95 -2.10 -8.54
N LYS A 198 2.20 -3.06 -7.99
CA LYS A 198 2.41 -3.65 -6.66
C LYS A 198 3.71 -4.45 -6.59
N GLU A 199 4.12 -5.04 -7.71
CA GLU A 199 5.29 -5.92 -7.85
C GLU A 199 6.51 -5.17 -8.41
N TYR A 200 6.35 -3.90 -8.81
CA TYR A 200 7.47 -3.08 -9.24
C TYR A 200 8.38 -2.76 -8.03
N ARG A 201 9.70 -2.84 -8.23
CA ARG A 201 10.70 -2.58 -7.17
C ARG A 201 11.82 -1.64 -7.59
N LYS A 202 12.44 -1.86 -8.74
CA LYS A 202 13.59 -1.08 -9.22
C LYS A 202 13.53 -0.91 -10.74
N ALA A 203 13.98 0.24 -11.23
CA ALA A 203 13.96 0.56 -12.66
C ALA A 203 14.99 -0.25 -13.48
N SER A 204 16.10 -0.66 -12.85
CA SER A 204 17.17 -1.46 -13.47
C SER A 204 16.67 -2.76 -14.08
N ALA A 205 15.61 -3.36 -13.53
CA ALA A 205 14.98 -4.57 -14.06
C ALA A 205 14.35 -4.39 -15.47
N PHE A 206 14.27 -3.16 -15.97
CA PHE A 206 13.64 -2.77 -17.23
C PHE A 206 14.63 -2.13 -18.21
N GLU A 207 15.93 -2.19 -17.92
CA GLU A 207 16.97 -1.64 -18.79
C GLU A 207 16.92 -2.23 -20.21
N GLY A 208 16.98 -1.35 -21.21
CA GLY A 208 16.90 -1.71 -22.62
C GLY A 208 15.55 -2.28 -23.09
N LYS A 209 14.51 -2.31 -22.24
CA LYS A 209 13.19 -2.85 -22.58
C LYS A 209 12.26 -1.78 -23.16
N ARG A 210 11.30 -2.22 -24.00
CA ARG A 210 10.13 -1.43 -24.38
C ARG A 210 9.02 -1.70 -23.36
N VAL A 211 8.69 -0.70 -22.56
CA VAL A 211 7.76 -0.85 -21.44
C VAL A 211 6.46 -0.13 -21.74
N LEU A 212 5.34 -0.86 -21.66
CA LEU A 212 4.00 -0.31 -21.64
C LEU A 212 3.50 -0.17 -20.21
N ILE A 213 3.11 1.03 -19.83
CA ILE A 213 2.41 1.31 -18.58
C ILE A 213 0.92 1.48 -18.92
N ILE A 214 0.06 0.68 -18.29
CA ILE A 214 -1.40 0.83 -18.43
C ILE A 214 -1.90 1.59 -17.20
N GLY A 215 -2.31 2.84 -17.38
CA GLY A 215 -2.86 3.70 -16.34
C GLY A 215 -2.06 4.98 -16.12
N LEU A 216 -2.77 6.11 -16.05
CA LEU A 216 -2.20 7.45 -15.85
C LEU A 216 -2.56 8.01 -14.46
N GLY A 217 -2.44 7.17 -13.44
CA GLY A 217 -2.52 7.54 -12.02
C GLY A 217 -1.13 7.85 -11.44
N PRO A 218 -1.02 8.12 -10.13
CA PRO A 218 0.24 8.44 -9.48
C PRO A 218 1.34 7.42 -9.76
N SER A 219 1.09 6.11 -9.58
CA SER A 219 2.10 5.07 -9.84
C SER A 219 2.53 5.02 -11.30
N GLY A 220 1.59 5.12 -12.25
CA GLY A 220 1.93 5.05 -13.67
C GLY A 220 2.76 6.24 -14.13
N ILE A 221 2.48 7.43 -13.60
CA ILE A 221 3.27 8.62 -13.87
C ILE A 221 4.65 8.48 -13.21
N ASP A 222 4.72 8.23 -11.91
CA ASP A 222 5.99 8.20 -11.17
C ASP A 222 6.94 7.11 -11.69
N ILE A 223 6.45 5.87 -11.85
CA ILE A 223 7.24 4.75 -12.42
C ILE A 223 7.74 5.09 -13.83
N SER A 224 6.93 5.76 -14.65
CA SER A 224 7.37 6.12 -16.01
C SER A 224 8.65 6.96 -16.02
N PHE A 225 8.83 7.84 -15.03
CA PHE A 225 10.01 8.69 -14.93
C PHE A 225 11.25 7.93 -14.47
N TYR A 226 11.13 7.02 -13.52
CA TYR A 226 12.24 6.15 -13.13
C TYR A 226 12.72 5.26 -14.28
N LEU A 227 11.82 4.89 -15.20
CA LEU A 227 12.16 4.09 -16.37
C LEU A 227 12.85 4.89 -17.48
N LEU A 228 12.65 6.22 -17.58
CA LEU A 228 13.17 7.03 -18.68
C LEU A 228 14.68 6.91 -18.95
N PRO A 229 15.58 6.91 -17.94
CA PRO A 229 17.01 6.83 -18.20
C PRO A 229 17.48 5.44 -18.63
N LEU A 230 16.70 4.38 -18.40
CA LEU A 230 17.15 2.98 -18.55
C LEU A 230 16.39 2.20 -19.63
N ALA A 231 15.09 2.45 -19.79
CA ALA A 231 14.25 1.74 -20.75
C ALA A 231 14.52 2.23 -22.18
N LYS A 232 14.44 1.30 -23.15
CA LYS A 232 14.56 1.62 -24.58
C LYS A 232 13.41 2.49 -25.08
N LYS A 233 12.20 2.26 -24.55
CA LYS A 233 10.99 3.04 -24.87
C LYS A 233 10.00 2.93 -23.72
N VAL A 234 9.38 4.05 -23.34
CA VAL A 234 8.30 4.11 -22.35
C VAL A 234 7.02 4.56 -23.03
N ILE A 235 5.98 3.75 -22.93
CA ILE A 235 4.65 4.03 -23.47
C ILE A 235 3.66 4.07 -22.30
N ILE A 236 2.79 5.08 -22.24
CA ILE A 236 1.69 5.12 -21.26
C ILE A 236 0.36 5.09 -22.01
N SER A 237 -0.48 4.10 -21.69
CA SER A 237 -1.85 4.01 -22.15
C SER A 237 -2.83 4.48 -21.07
N HIS A 238 -3.87 5.23 -21.46
CA HIS A 238 -4.90 5.70 -20.53
C HIS A 238 -6.29 5.80 -21.13
N ASN A 239 -7.30 5.85 -20.25
CA ASN A 239 -8.71 6.06 -20.61
C ASN A 239 -9.26 7.43 -20.16
N LYS A 240 -8.38 8.37 -19.77
CA LYS A 240 -8.80 9.74 -19.46
C LYS A 240 -9.28 10.46 -20.72
N SER A 241 -10.39 11.18 -20.60
CA SER A 241 -10.96 12.02 -21.67
C SER A 241 -10.08 13.21 -22.03
N SER A 242 -9.22 13.66 -21.12
CA SER A 242 -8.22 14.69 -21.37
C SER A 242 -7.00 14.54 -20.47
N ILE A 243 -5.85 14.97 -20.97
CA ILE A 243 -4.57 15.08 -20.27
C ILE A 243 -4.09 16.54 -20.17
N HIS A 244 -4.99 17.52 -20.37
CA HIS A 244 -4.64 18.95 -20.29
C HIS A 244 -3.91 19.27 -18.97
N GLY A 245 -2.77 19.95 -19.09
CA GLY A 245 -1.94 20.36 -17.96
C GLY A 245 -0.81 19.39 -17.60
N LEU A 246 -0.82 18.16 -18.12
CA LEU A 246 0.32 17.24 -17.97
C LEU A 246 1.34 17.48 -19.08
N SER A 247 2.59 17.72 -18.71
CA SER A 247 3.72 17.77 -19.63
C SER A 247 4.55 16.50 -19.48
N PHE A 248 4.81 15.82 -20.59
CA PHE A 248 5.67 14.63 -20.61
C PHE A 248 6.95 14.91 -21.39
N PRO A 249 8.10 14.36 -20.95
CA PRO A 249 9.31 14.31 -21.75
C PRO A 249 9.06 13.72 -23.14
N LYS A 250 9.81 14.20 -24.14
CA LYS A 250 9.68 13.74 -25.54
C LYS A 250 9.87 12.22 -25.72
N ASN A 251 10.56 11.56 -24.78
CA ASN A 251 10.83 10.13 -24.79
C ASN A 251 9.72 9.28 -24.13
N ILE A 252 8.63 9.88 -23.64
CA ILE A 252 7.39 9.16 -23.26
C ILE A 252 6.40 9.23 -24.41
N THR A 253 5.94 8.07 -24.87
CA THR A 253 4.85 7.97 -25.86
C THR A 253 3.52 7.82 -25.14
N ILE A 254 2.59 8.76 -25.33
CA ILE A 254 1.22 8.63 -24.80
C ILE A 254 0.34 7.97 -25.85
N LYS A 255 -0.45 6.96 -25.44
CA LYS A 255 -1.38 6.21 -26.28
C LYS A 255 -2.78 6.20 -25.66
N PRO A 256 -3.84 6.07 -26.47
CA PRO A 256 -5.19 5.83 -25.96
C PRO A 256 -5.30 4.42 -25.37
N VAL A 257 -6.52 4.04 -24.99
CA VAL A 257 -6.79 2.73 -24.38
C VAL A 257 -6.32 1.57 -25.26
N VAL A 258 -5.73 0.55 -24.64
CA VAL A 258 -5.42 -0.72 -25.30
C VAL A 258 -6.72 -1.44 -25.65
N THR A 259 -6.84 -1.92 -26.89
CA THR A 259 -8.02 -2.64 -27.38
C THR A 259 -7.78 -4.15 -27.42
N SER A 260 -6.61 -4.58 -27.87
CA SER A 260 -6.23 -6.00 -27.93
C SER A 260 -4.71 -6.18 -27.93
N MET A 261 -4.27 -7.42 -27.76
CA MET A 261 -2.86 -7.82 -27.82
C MET A 261 -2.72 -9.13 -28.60
N GLN A 262 -1.60 -9.26 -29.32
CA GLN A 262 -1.19 -10.51 -29.96
C GLN A 262 0.33 -10.65 -29.82
N ASP A 263 0.79 -11.76 -29.22
CA ASP A 263 2.20 -11.99 -28.89
C ASP A 263 2.83 -10.83 -28.10
N LYS A 264 3.68 -10.02 -28.72
CA LYS A 264 4.28 -8.81 -28.12
C LYS A 264 3.69 -7.50 -28.67
N THR A 265 2.79 -7.59 -29.62
CA THR A 265 2.17 -6.43 -30.26
C THR A 265 0.91 -6.02 -29.51
N VAL A 266 0.83 -4.74 -29.18
CA VAL A 266 -0.29 -4.13 -28.48
C VAL A 266 -1.01 -3.16 -29.42
N TYR A 267 -2.32 -3.31 -29.53
CA TYR A 267 -3.18 -2.49 -30.38
C TYR A 267 -3.92 -1.45 -29.53
N PHE A 268 -4.01 -0.22 -30.05
CA PHE A 268 -4.62 0.91 -29.34
C PHE A 268 -5.87 1.40 -30.08
N ALA A 269 -6.74 2.12 -29.37
CA ALA A 269 -8.01 2.62 -29.92
C ALA A 269 -7.89 3.63 -31.06
N ASP A 270 -6.71 4.22 -31.28
CA ASP A 270 -6.42 5.08 -32.44
C ASP A 270 -5.99 4.28 -33.68
N GLY A 271 -6.02 2.94 -33.62
CA GLY A 271 -5.61 2.04 -34.69
C GLY A 271 -4.09 1.87 -34.81
N THR A 272 -3.30 2.50 -33.92
CA THR A 272 -1.86 2.28 -33.89
C THR A 272 -1.50 1.00 -33.14
N GLU A 273 -0.30 0.50 -33.38
CA GLU A 273 0.26 -0.66 -32.70
C GLU A 273 1.68 -0.37 -32.20
N GLU A 274 2.10 -1.08 -31.16
CA GLU A 274 3.46 -1.03 -30.62
C GLU A 274 3.89 -2.44 -30.19
N GLU A 275 5.12 -2.82 -30.51
CA GLU A 275 5.74 -3.98 -29.89
C GLU A 275 6.33 -3.61 -28.53
N VAL A 276 6.01 -4.40 -27.51
CA VAL A 276 6.46 -4.16 -26.13
C VAL A 276 7.00 -5.44 -25.48
N ASP A 277 7.99 -5.29 -24.62
CA ASP A 277 8.66 -6.41 -23.94
C ASP A 277 8.06 -6.65 -22.55
N VAL A 278 7.57 -5.59 -21.91
CA VAL A 278 7.02 -5.62 -20.56
C VAL A 278 5.77 -4.74 -20.45
N ILE A 279 4.76 -5.23 -19.73
CA ILE A 279 3.56 -4.48 -19.36
C ILE A 279 3.55 -4.28 -17.84
N ILE A 280 3.44 -3.03 -17.39
CA ILE A 280 3.22 -2.66 -15.99
C ILE A 280 1.78 -2.15 -15.85
N HIS A 281 0.95 -2.89 -15.12
CA HIS A 281 -0.41 -2.48 -14.80
C HIS A 281 -0.39 -1.47 -13.65
N CYS A 282 -0.61 -0.20 -13.96
CA CYS A 282 -0.76 0.90 -13.00
C CYS A 282 -2.25 1.26 -12.85
N THR A 283 -3.08 0.23 -12.73
CA THR A 283 -4.55 0.26 -12.80
C THR A 283 -5.23 0.37 -11.45
N GLY A 284 -4.45 0.38 -10.37
CA GLY A 284 -4.89 0.68 -9.02
C GLY A 284 -5.33 -0.57 -8.26
N TYR A 285 -6.03 -0.34 -7.16
CA TYR A 285 -6.37 -1.37 -6.17
C TYR A 285 -7.87 -1.37 -5.87
N THR A 286 -8.36 -2.51 -5.38
CA THR A 286 -9.70 -2.66 -4.82
C THR A 286 -9.64 -2.88 -3.32
N TYR A 287 -10.75 -2.57 -2.62
CA TYR A 287 -10.88 -2.85 -1.20
C TYR A 287 -10.98 -4.35 -0.97
N HIS A 288 -10.37 -4.81 0.11
CA HIS A 288 -10.40 -6.20 0.50
C HIS A 288 -10.14 -6.33 2.00
N TYR A 289 -11.11 -6.87 2.72
CA TYR A 289 -11.05 -7.11 4.17
C TYR A 289 -11.53 -8.54 4.44
N PRO A 290 -10.73 -9.56 4.07
CA PRO A 290 -11.17 -10.96 4.06
C PRO A 290 -11.47 -11.50 5.46
N PHE A 291 -10.97 -10.82 6.48
CA PHE A 291 -11.20 -11.15 7.88
C PHE A 291 -12.56 -10.68 8.40
N LEU A 292 -13.32 -9.84 7.68
CA LEU A 292 -14.65 -9.42 8.11
C LEU A 292 -15.69 -10.48 7.74
N THR A 293 -16.45 -10.97 8.73
CA THR A 293 -17.60 -11.82 8.43
C THR A 293 -18.79 -10.99 7.96
N ALA A 294 -19.77 -11.65 7.33
CA ALA A 294 -20.96 -10.97 6.82
C ALA A 294 -21.75 -10.26 7.94
N GLU A 295 -21.71 -10.81 9.16
CA GLU A 295 -22.37 -10.24 10.34
C GLU A 295 -21.75 -8.91 10.79
N CYS A 296 -20.56 -8.53 10.31
CA CYS A 296 -20.03 -7.18 10.52
C CYS A 296 -20.88 -6.09 9.83
N GLY A 297 -21.82 -6.45 8.95
CA GLY A 297 -22.76 -5.52 8.34
C GLY A 297 -22.15 -4.60 7.28
N LEU A 298 -20.93 -4.90 6.82
CA LEU A 298 -20.23 -4.12 5.79
C LEU A 298 -20.20 -4.87 4.47
N ILE A 299 -20.57 -4.15 3.40
CA ILE A 299 -20.39 -4.57 2.02
C ILE A 299 -19.10 -3.94 1.52
N VAL A 300 -18.16 -4.77 1.10
CA VAL A 300 -16.84 -4.37 0.58
C VAL A 300 -16.77 -4.77 -0.89
N ASP A 301 -17.04 -3.82 -1.79
CA ASP A 301 -16.91 -4.00 -3.22
C ASP A 301 -15.96 -2.95 -3.83
N GLN A 302 -16.38 -2.31 -4.92
CA GLN A 302 -15.75 -1.10 -5.44
C GLN A 302 -15.86 0.09 -4.46
N TYR A 303 -16.75 0.01 -3.47
CA TYR A 303 -17.07 0.98 -2.42
C TYR A 303 -17.29 0.24 -1.09
N ILE A 304 -17.10 0.92 0.05
CA ILE A 304 -17.34 0.33 1.37
C ILE A 304 -18.57 0.99 1.98
N SER A 305 -19.57 0.20 2.35
CA SER A 305 -20.83 0.69 2.92
C SER A 305 -21.46 -0.30 3.90
N PRO A 306 -22.28 0.16 4.87
CA PRO A 306 -22.61 1.56 5.15
C PRO A 306 -21.60 2.19 6.13
N LEU A 307 -20.92 3.26 5.69
CA LEU A 307 -19.96 4.00 6.53
C LEU A 307 -20.44 5.44 6.78
N TYR A 308 -20.71 5.80 8.04
CA TYR A 308 -20.99 7.18 8.42
C TYR A 308 -19.70 7.99 8.34
N ARG A 309 -19.77 9.11 7.61
CA ARG A 309 -18.61 9.98 7.30
C ARG A 309 -17.39 9.20 6.79
N HIS A 310 -17.63 8.15 6.00
CA HIS A 310 -16.61 7.30 5.39
C HIS A 310 -15.72 6.48 6.36
N PHE A 311 -15.99 6.43 7.66
CA PHE A 311 -15.13 5.66 8.60
C PHE A 311 -15.87 4.87 9.67
N ILE A 312 -17.06 5.28 10.13
CA ILE A 312 -17.79 4.57 11.19
C ILE A 312 -18.74 3.55 10.57
N ASN A 313 -18.69 2.29 11.02
CA ASN A 313 -19.67 1.29 10.60
C ASN A 313 -21.06 1.62 11.17
N ILE A 314 -22.03 1.92 10.30
CA ILE A 314 -23.38 2.30 10.72
C ILE A 314 -24.13 1.13 11.37
N GLU A 315 -23.89 -0.10 10.91
CA GLU A 315 -24.52 -1.29 11.47
C GLU A 315 -24.00 -1.60 12.87
N HIS A 316 -22.70 -1.40 13.09
CA HIS A 316 -22.04 -1.62 14.37
C HIS A 316 -21.10 -0.46 14.74
N PRO A 317 -21.59 0.60 15.40
CA PRO A 317 -20.81 1.82 15.67
C PRO A 317 -19.62 1.69 16.63
N THR A 318 -19.36 0.49 17.18
CA THR A 318 -18.11 0.15 17.88
C THR A 318 -17.03 -0.41 16.95
N MET A 319 -17.27 -0.38 15.63
CA MET A 319 -16.28 -0.66 14.59
C MET A 319 -16.07 0.56 13.68
N CYS A 320 -14.82 0.86 13.35
CA CYS A 320 -14.49 1.83 12.30
C CYS A 320 -13.39 1.32 11.36
N ILE A 321 -13.34 1.90 10.15
CA ILE A 321 -12.26 1.72 9.18
C ILE A 321 -11.57 3.07 8.97
N ILE A 322 -10.30 3.15 9.35
CA ILE A 322 -9.52 4.38 9.33
C ILE A 322 -8.79 4.49 7.97
N GLY A 323 -8.74 5.71 7.42
CA GLY A 323 -7.98 6.01 6.21
C GLY A 323 -8.65 5.61 4.88
N VAL A 324 -9.97 5.44 4.86
CA VAL A 324 -10.72 5.09 3.63
C VAL A 324 -10.70 6.20 2.56
N PRO A 325 -10.91 7.49 2.90
CA PRO A 325 -10.90 8.54 1.88
C PRO A 325 -9.59 8.67 1.11
N LYS A 326 -9.71 8.97 -0.18
CA LYS A 326 -8.59 9.13 -1.12
C LYS A 326 -8.42 10.62 -1.48
N LYS A 327 -7.18 11.04 -1.78
CA LYS A 327 -6.82 12.46 -2.06
C LYS A 327 -7.11 13.40 -0.88
N CYS A 328 -6.70 12.96 0.30
CA CYS A 328 -6.82 13.67 1.57
C CYS A 328 -5.43 13.63 2.25
N PRO A 329 -5.00 14.65 3.01
CA PRO A 329 -3.78 14.58 3.82
C PRO A 329 -3.91 13.48 4.87
N LEU A 330 -3.21 12.36 4.65
CA LEU A 330 -3.45 11.09 5.33
C LEU A 330 -3.29 11.20 6.85
N GLN A 331 -2.17 11.73 7.33
CA GLN A 331 -1.84 11.80 8.75
C GLN A 331 -2.83 12.66 9.54
N TYR A 332 -3.24 13.80 8.99
CA TYR A 332 -4.30 14.63 9.57
C TYR A 332 -5.66 13.94 9.54
N MET A 333 -6.01 13.27 8.44
CA MET A 333 -7.27 12.55 8.34
C MET A 333 -7.36 11.42 9.37
N VAL A 334 -6.32 10.60 9.52
CA VAL A 334 -6.33 9.49 10.48
C VAL A 334 -6.36 10.00 11.92
N ASP A 335 -5.66 11.10 12.25
CA ASP A 335 -5.72 11.73 13.57
C ASP A 335 -7.15 12.16 13.93
N PHE A 336 -7.83 12.87 13.03
CA PHE A 336 -9.20 13.31 13.23
C PHE A 336 -10.17 12.14 13.37
N GLN A 337 -10.07 11.13 12.49
CA GLN A 337 -10.94 9.94 12.56
C GLN A 337 -10.75 9.18 13.87
N VAL A 338 -9.51 8.95 14.29
CA VAL A 338 -9.18 8.24 15.53
C VAL A 338 -9.69 9.00 16.75
N ARG A 339 -9.42 10.31 16.84
CA ARG A 339 -9.89 11.13 17.95
C ARG A 339 -11.41 11.22 18.01
N ALA A 340 -12.07 11.38 16.86
CA ALA A 340 -13.52 11.37 16.80
C ALA A 340 -14.08 10.03 17.31
N PHE A 341 -13.52 8.90 16.84
CA PHE A 341 -13.94 7.57 17.28
C PHE A 341 -13.71 7.35 18.78
N LYS A 342 -12.56 7.79 19.31
CA LYS A 342 -12.26 7.76 20.75
C LYS A 342 -13.33 8.49 21.56
N ASN A 343 -13.70 9.71 21.17
CA ASN A 343 -14.70 10.52 21.89
C ASN A 343 -16.09 9.88 21.81
N ILE A 344 -16.43 9.25 20.68
CA ILE A 344 -17.66 8.48 20.51
C ILE A 344 -17.69 7.28 21.47
N LEU A 345 -16.63 6.47 21.53
CA LEU A 345 -16.56 5.30 22.41
C LEU A 345 -16.63 5.66 23.89
N LYS A 346 -16.10 6.83 24.28
CA LYS A 346 -16.24 7.36 25.64
C LYS A 346 -17.65 7.88 25.95
N GLY A 347 -18.49 8.05 24.95
CA GLY A 347 -19.79 8.71 25.08
C GLY A 347 -19.70 10.23 25.26
N GLU A 348 -18.54 10.84 25.00
CA GLU A 348 -18.33 12.30 25.04
C GLU A 348 -19.06 12.98 23.88
N VAL A 349 -19.18 12.28 22.73
CA VAL A 349 -19.99 12.70 21.59
C VAL A 349 -21.00 11.61 21.26
N LYS A 350 -22.25 12.00 21.00
CA LYS A 350 -23.34 11.10 20.62
C LYS A 350 -23.48 11.05 19.11
N LEU A 351 -23.49 9.84 18.56
CA LEU A 351 -23.87 9.65 17.16
C LEU A 351 -25.38 9.86 16.99
N PRO A 352 -25.80 10.41 15.84
CA PRO A 352 -27.21 10.49 15.51
C PRO A 352 -27.83 9.08 15.40
N PRO A 353 -29.17 8.94 15.46
CA PRO A 353 -29.85 7.68 15.25
C PRO A 353 -29.43 7.01 13.93
N LYS A 354 -29.47 5.67 13.89
CA LYS A 354 -29.05 4.88 12.74
C LYS A 354 -29.75 5.31 11.44
N GLU A 355 -31.04 5.59 11.53
CA GLU A 355 -31.89 6.02 10.42
C GLU A 355 -31.42 7.35 9.83
N VAL A 356 -30.94 8.26 10.69
CA VAL A 356 -30.39 9.56 10.28
C VAL A 356 -29.04 9.35 9.59
N MET A 357 -28.16 8.51 10.15
CA MET A 357 -26.87 8.18 9.52
C MET A 357 -27.05 7.56 8.13
N LEU A 358 -28.02 6.64 7.98
CA LEU A 358 -28.36 6.02 6.69
C LEU A 358 -28.94 7.04 5.70
N ALA A 359 -29.82 7.93 6.15
CA ALA A 359 -30.39 8.98 5.31
C ALA A 359 -29.32 9.96 4.80
N GLU A 360 -28.38 10.37 5.65
CA GLU A 360 -27.26 11.24 5.26
C GLU A 360 -26.29 10.54 4.32
N LEU A 361 -26.00 9.25 4.54
CA LEU A 361 -25.19 8.45 3.63
C LEU A 361 -25.82 8.38 2.23
N GLU A 362 -27.12 8.10 2.16
CA GLU A 362 -27.85 8.02 0.89
C GLU A 362 -27.85 9.37 0.17
N GLN A 363 -28.01 10.48 0.90
CA GLN A 363 -27.90 11.83 0.32
C GLN A 363 -26.50 12.11 -0.25
N ASP A 364 -25.43 11.72 0.44
CA ASP A 364 -24.05 11.87 -0.07
C ASP A 364 -23.84 11.03 -1.34
N ILE A 365 -24.31 9.77 -1.34
CA ILE A 365 -24.25 8.88 -2.50
C ILE A 365 -25.00 9.49 -3.70
N GLN A 366 -26.23 9.96 -3.49
CA GLN A 366 -27.03 10.59 -4.55
C GLN A 366 -26.36 11.85 -5.10
N LYS A 367 -25.83 12.70 -4.22
CA LYS A 367 -25.09 13.90 -4.61
C LYS A 367 -23.89 13.54 -5.49
N ARG A 368 -23.03 12.62 -5.04
CA ARG A 368 -21.85 12.16 -5.81
C ARG A 368 -22.23 11.55 -7.14
N SER A 369 -23.29 10.75 -7.18
CA SER A 369 -23.84 10.20 -8.42
C SER A 369 -24.30 11.29 -9.39
N SER A 370 -25.04 12.29 -8.88
CA SER A 370 -25.57 13.40 -9.69
C SER A 370 -24.46 14.30 -10.26
N GLU A 371 -23.32 14.39 -9.58
CA GLU A 371 -22.10 15.08 -10.04
C GLU A 371 -21.28 14.23 -11.03
N GLY A 372 -21.76 13.04 -11.41
CA GLY A 372 -21.09 12.16 -12.38
C GLY A 372 -19.92 11.37 -11.82
N GLN A 373 -19.76 11.29 -10.48
CA GLN A 373 -18.77 10.41 -9.88
C GLN A 373 -19.18 8.95 -10.07
N ARG A 374 -18.21 8.09 -10.37
CA ARG A 374 -18.43 6.64 -10.42
C ARG A 374 -18.47 6.09 -8.99
N LYS A 375 -19.23 5.00 -8.75
CA LYS A 375 -19.33 4.36 -7.42
C LYS A 375 -17.97 4.14 -6.74
N LYS A 376 -16.98 3.63 -7.48
CA LYS A 376 -15.60 3.40 -6.99
C LYS A 376 -14.83 4.65 -6.55
N ASP A 377 -15.34 5.82 -6.93
CA ASP A 377 -14.78 7.13 -6.65
C ASP A 377 -15.50 7.84 -5.50
N TYR A 378 -16.53 7.26 -4.87
CA TYR A 378 -17.30 7.93 -3.81
C TYR A 378 -16.52 8.19 -2.52
N HIS A 379 -15.37 7.53 -2.30
CA HIS A 379 -14.44 7.89 -1.22
C HIS A 379 -13.35 8.88 -1.66
N LYS A 380 -13.37 9.39 -2.91
CA LYS A 380 -12.40 10.40 -3.36
C LYS A 380 -12.84 11.78 -2.93
N MET A 381 -11.87 12.56 -2.44
CA MET A 381 -12.05 13.95 -2.05
C MET A 381 -11.53 14.90 -3.13
N THR A 382 -12.34 15.89 -3.47
CA THR A 382 -11.92 17.12 -4.15
C THR A 382 -11.44 18.13 -3.09
N PRO A 383 -10.81 19.27 -3.47
CA PRO A 383 -10.48 20.31 -2.50
C PRO A 383 -11.67 20.74 -1.64
N ALA A 384 -12.82 21.04 -2.26
CA ALA A 384 -14.05 21.41 -1.54
C ALA A 384 -14.58 20.28 -0.64
N LEU A 385 -14.50 19.03 -1.10
CA LEU A 385 -14.90 17.89 -0.27
C LEU A 385 -13.93 17.64 0.89
N ASN A 386 -12.64 17.97 0.76
CA ASN A 386 -11.70 17.88 1.89
C ASN A 386 -12.07 18.88 3.00
N GLU A 387 -12.31 20.14 2.65
CA GLU A 387 -12.73 21.17 3.63
C GLU A 387 -14.00 20.74 4.37
N GLU A 388 -15.01 20.33 3.60
CA GLU A 388 -16.27 19.85 4.15
C GLU A 388 -16.08 18.58 5.02
N TYR A 389 -15.21 17.67 4.60
CA TYR A 389 -14.96 16.44 5.32
C TYR A 389 -14.29 16.69 6.68
N PHE A 390 -13.26 17.54 6.74
CA PHE A 390 -12.62 17.88 8.01
C PHE A 390 -13.55 18.67 8.94
N ARG A 391 -14.43 19.52 8.39
CA ARG A 391 -15.51 20.15 9.17
C ARG A 391 -16.43 19.11 9.79
N GLN A 392 -16.88 18.13 9.00
CA GLN A 392 -17.73 17.04 9.49
C GLN A 392 -17.03 16.17 10.54
N LEU A 393 -15.74 15.88 10.39
CA LEU A 393 -14.96 15.14 11.39
C LEU A 393 -14.82 15.95 12.70
N SER A 394 -14.66 17.26 12.60
CA SER A 394 -14.61 18.16 13.76
C SER A 394 -15.94 18.13 14.52
N GLU A 395 -17.06 18.19 13.81
CA GLU A 395 -18.40 18.14 14.41
C GLU A 395 -18.71 16.78 15.03
N VAL A 396 -18.46 15.68 14.31
CA VAL A 396 -18.71 14.31 14.78
C VAL A 396 -17.79 13.92 15.94
N GLY A 397 -16.58 14.48 16.00
CA GLY A 397 -15.63 14.19 17.06
C GLY A 397 -15.63 15.20 18.20
N GLY A 398 -16.33 16.34 18.09
CA GLY A 398 -16.18 17.45 19.03
C GLY A 398 -14.73 17.97 19.08
N LEU A 399 -14.10 18.10 17.92
CA LEU A 399 -12.68 18.48 17.79
C LEU A 399 -12.56 19.93 17.31
N GLU A 400 -11.43 20.54 17.65
CA GLU A 400 -11.03 21.81 17.04
C GLU A 400 -10.84 21.64 15.52
N PRO A 401 -11.25 22.64 14.70
CA PRO A 401 -11.06 22.60 13.27
C PRO A 401 -9.58 22.44 12.86
N ILE A 402 -9.35 21.74 11.75
CA ILE A 402 -8.01 21.65 11.14
C ILE A 402 -7.49 23.05 10.77
N PRO A 403 -6.19 23.36 10.97
CA PRO A 403 -5.61 24.60 10.47
C PRO A 403 -5.78 24.72 8.95
N PRO A 404 -6.43 25.78 8.42
CA PRO A 404 -6.70 25.92 6.99
C PRO A 404 -5.45 25.84 6.10
N VAL A 405 -4.30 26.27 6.61
CA VAL A 405 -3.00 26.19 5.91
C VAL A 405 -2.67 24.78 5.42
N ILE A 406 -3.03 23.74 6.16
CA ILE A 406 -2.71 22.35 5.81
C ILE A 406 -3.43 21.95 4.51
N LEU A 407 -4.71 22.28 4.39
CA LEU A 407 -5.49 22.02 3.18
C LEU A 407 -5.02 22.89 2.01
N ARG A 408 -4.57 24.11 2.27
CA ARG A 408 -4.00 25.01 1.25
C ARG A 408 -2.67 24.47 0.70
N VAL A 409 -1.75 24.03 1.56
CA VAL A 409 -0.49 23.41 1.15
C VAL A 409 -0.75 22.13 0.36
N PHE A 410 -1.66 21.27 0.83
CA PHE A 410 -2.04 20.03 0.15
C PHE A 410 -2.59 20.30 -1.26
N ALA A 411 -3.50 21.27 -1.40
CA ALA A 411 -4.08 21.66 -2.69
C ALA A 411 -3.05 22.27 -3.65
N ASP A 412 -2.15 23.13 -3.14
CA ASP A 412 -1.07 23.71 -3.94
C ASP A 412 -0.07 22.65 -4.42
N ALA A 413 0.36 21.76 -3.53
CA ALA A 413 1.27 20.66 -3.87
C ALA A 413 0.67 19.74 -4.94
N PHE A 414 -0.59 19.34 -4.79
CA PHE A 414 -1.30 18.52 -5.77
C PHE A 414 -1.38 19.22 -7.14
N THR A 415 -1.68 20.53 -7.14
CA THR A 415 -1.74 21.34 -8.36
C THR A 415 -0.37 21.49 -9.01
N THR A 416 0.69 21.65 -8.20
CA THR A 416 2.07 21.78 -8.66
C THR A 416 2.56 20.49 -9.31
N ALA A 417 2.30 19.34 -8.67
CA ALA A 417 2.63 18.02 -9.21
C ALA A 417 1.95 17.75 -10.56
N ILE A 418 0.71 18.23 -10.76
CA ILE A 418 0.03 18.11 -12.06
C ILE A 418 0.68 18.99 -13.12
N LYS A 419 1.01 20.23 -12.80
CA LYS A 419 1.55 21.20 -13.77
C LYS A 419 3.00 20.93 -14.17
N ASP A 420 3.81 20.46 -13.22
CA ASP A 420 5.24 20.23 -13.41
C ASP A 420 5.67 18.97 -12.65
N PHE A 421 5.23 17.81 -13.12
CA PHE A 421 5.54 16.54 -12.48
C PHE A 421 7.05 16.24 -12.43
N LEU A 422 7.84 16.80 -13.35
CA LEU A 422 9.28 16.59 -13.36
C LEU A 422 9.98 17.29 -12.19
N ASN A 423 9.53 18.50 -11.85
CA ASN A 423 10.26 19.36 -10.92
C ASN A 423 9.47 19.74 -9.67
N TYR A 424 8.23 19.26 -9.47
CA TYR A 424 7.43 19.65 -8.29
C TYR A 424 8.13 19.35 -6.97
N ARG A 425 8.95 18.28 -6.92
CA ARG A 425 9.74 17.90 -5.74
C ARG A 425 10.81 18.92 -5.35
N ASN A 426 11.12 19.90 -6.21
CA ASN A 426 12.00 21.03 -5.89
C ASN A 426 11.31 22.13 -5.08
N SER A 427 9.98 22.07 -4.94
CA SER A 427 9.24 23.00 -4.08
C SER A 427 9.52 22.68 -2.61
N VAL A 428 9.86 23.71 -1.84
CA VAL A 428 10.00 23.67 -0.39
C VAL A 428 8.92 24.55 0.22
N TYR A 429 8.13 23.96 1.11
CA TYR A 429 7.04 24.61 1.83
C TYR A 429 7.48 24.91 3.25
N LYS A 430 7.05 26.06 3.78
CA LYS A 430 7.19 26.40 5.20
C LYS A 430 5.87 26.96 5.70
N ILE A 431 5.28 26.30 6.69
CA ILE A 431 4.10 26.81 7.39
C ILE A 431 4.55 28.01 8.24
N LEU A 432 3.87 29.15 8.10
CA LEU A 432 4.20 30.38 8.83
C LEU A 432 3.24 30.58 10.01
N ASP A 433 1.97 30.23 9.82
CA ASP A 433 0.89 30.29 10.80
C ASP A 433 -0.26 29.39 10.35
N ASN A 434 -1.39 29.38 11.08
CA ASN A 434 -2.56 28.54 10.78
C ASN A 434 -3.24 28.84 9.44
N GLU A 435 -2.93 29.98 8.80
CA GLU A 435 -3.54 30.45 7.56
C GLU A 435 -2.55 30.45 6.38
N SER A 436 -1.27 30.71 6.62
CA SER A 436 -0.32 31.06 5.59
C SER A 436 0.91 30.17 5.54
N PHE A 437 1.43 29.99 4.33
CA PHE A 437 2.67 29.27 4.06
C PHE A 437 3.52 30.05 3.07
N SER A 438 4.83 29.86 3.11
CA SER A 438 5.73 30.24 2.03
C SER A 438 6.11 29.03 1.20
N LYS A 439 6.36 29.27 -0.09
CA LYS A 439 6.84 28.26 -1.03
C LYS A 439 8.00 28.85 -1.82
N ILE A 440 9.13 28.16 -1.79
CA ILE A 440 10.29 28.48 -2.62
C ILE A 440 10.62 27.30 -3.52
N SER A 441 11.23 27.56 -4.67
CA SER A 441 11.75 26.51 -5.54
C SER A 441 13.27 26.44 -5.35
N ARG A 442 13.81 25.28 -4.99
CA ARG A 442 15.27 25.07 -4.99
C ARG A 442 15.74 25.18 -6.45
N LYS A 443 16.70 26.08 -6.72
CA LYS A 443 17.34 26.17 -8.03
C LYS A 443 18.08 24.85 -8.25
N THR A 444 17.66 24.08 -9.24
CA THR A 444 18.51 23.03 -9.81
C THR A 444 19.67 23.74 -10.49
N SER A 445 20.89 23.60 -9.98
CA SER A 445 22.08 23.81 -10.81
C SER A 445 21.88 22.96 -12.08
N SER A 446 22.11 23.57 -13.25
CA SER A 446 21.84 23.00 -14.55
C SER A 446 22.77 21.82 -14.84
N VAL A 447 22.57 20.71 -14.15
CA VAL A 447 23.29 19.47 -14.40
C VAL A 447 22.30 18.41 -14.83
N SER A 448 22.35 18.16 -16.14
CA SER A 448 21.75 17.03 -16.85
C SER A 448 21.63 15.77 -15.99
N VAL A 449 20.39 15.33 -15.71
CA VAL A 449 19.82 13.95 -15.56
C VAL A 449 20.68 12.82 -14.91
N LYS A 450 21.90 13.08 -14.45
CA LYS A 450 22.84 12.15 -13.81
C LYS A 450 22.82 12.28 -12.29
N PHE A 451 22.36 13.40 -11.76
CA PHE A 451 22.36 13.69 -10.32
C PHE A 451 21.38 12.87 -9.49
N ALA A 452 20.46 12.13 -10.12
CA ALA A 452 19.62 11.22 -9.37
C ALA A 452 20.39 9.98 -8.89
N ALA A 453 21.55 9.60 -9.43
CA ALA A 453 22.23 8.36 -9.01
C ALA A 453 23.27 8.59 -7.89
N GLU A 454 24.00 9.70 -7.92
CA GLU A 454 25.14 9.96 -7.01
C GLU A 454 24.70 10.45 -5.62
N ASP A 455 23.72 11.37 -5.54
CA ASP A 455 23.10 11.74 -4.26
C ASP A 455 22.28 10.57 -3.66
N HIS A 456 21.69 9.70 -4.51
CA HIS A 456 21.03 8.48 -4.06
C HIS A 456 22.02 7.52 -3.41
N CYS A 457 23.19 7.28 -4.01
CA CYS A 457 24.19 6.39 -3.41
C CYS A 457 24.68 6.93 -2.06
N LYS A 458 24.98 8.22 -1.93
CA LYS A 458 25.47 8.79 -0.66
C LYS A 458 24.42 8.69 0.46
N ILE A 459 23.18 9.10 0.22
CA ILE A 459 22.12 9.06 1.25
C ILE A 459 21.78 7.60 1.62
N ILE A 460 21.73 6.69 0.64
CA ILE A 460 21.51 5.26 0.90
C ILE A 460 22.69 4.67 1.67
N GLN A 461 23.93 4.98 1.32
CA GLN A 461 25.13 4.49 2.01
C GLN A 461 25.19 5.01 3.46
N GLU A 462 24.82 6.25 3.70
CA GLU A 462 24.69 6.82 5.06
C GLU A 462 23.57 6.14 5.85
N SER A 463 22.43 5.87 5.20
CA SER A 463 21.29 5.16 5.81
C SER A 463 21.60 3.69 6.13
N GLU A 464 22.26 2.98 5.20
CA GLU A 464 22.71 1.60 5.38
C GLU A 464 23.82 1.49 6.41
N GLY A 465 24.70 2.51 6.51
CA GLY A 465 25.72 2.60 7.55
C GLY A 465 25.11 2.74 8.95
N LEU A 466 24.07 3.57 9.09
CA LEU A 466 23.32 3.72 10.35
C LEU A 466 22.57 2.43 10.72
N LEU A 467 21.89 1.79 9.76
CA LEU A 467 21.13 0.56 9.99
C LEU A 467 22.05 -0.63 10.35
N LYS A 468 23.22 -0.74 9.71
CA LYS A 468 24.24 -1.76 10.04
C LYS A 468 24.86 -1.53 11.41
N ASN A 469 25.04 -0.27 11.82
CA ASN A 469 25.54 0.05 13.16
C ASN A 469 24.50 -0.26 14.24
N GLU A 470 23.22 0.01 14.01
CA GLU A 470 22.13 -0.38 14.94
C GLU A 470 21.95 -1.90 15.02
N LEU A 471 22.03 -2.62 13.91
CA LEU A 471 21.96 -4.09 13.90
C LEU A 471 23.16 -4.71 14.63
N LYS A 472 24.38 -4.17 14.43
CA LYS A 472 25.56 -4.58 15.21
C LYS A 472 25.42 -4.27 16.70
N LEU A 473 24.86 -3.12 17.07
CA LEU A 473 24.63 -2.76 18.47
C LEU A 473 23.55 -3.65 19.11
N LYS A 474 22.57 -4.11 18.33
CA LYS A 474 21.57 -5.10 18.76
C LYS A 474 22.18 -6.49 18.93
N GLU A 475 22.95 -6.97 17.95
CA GLU A 475 23.67 -8.26 18.05
C GLU A 475 24.66 -8.26 19.22
N ILE A 476 25.38 -7.16 19.44
CA ILE A 476 26.29 -7.01 20.59
C ILE A 476 25.51 -6.98 21.91
N ASN A 477 24.34 -6.33 21.98
CA ASN A 477 23.52 -6.33 23.20
C ASN A 477 22.83 -7.67 23.46
N ASP A 478 22.48 -8.41 22.41
CA ASP A 478 21.91 -9.75 22.52
C ASP A 478 23.00 -10.77 22.91
N ASP A 479 24.23 -10.63 22.41
CA ASP A 479 25.40 -11.43 22.80
C ASP A 479 25.86 -11.14 24.25
N ILE A 480 25.72 -9.90 24.72
CA ILE A 480 25.99 -9.51 26.12
C ILE A 480 24.90 -10.03 27.07
N ASN A 481 23.67 -10.22 26.59
CA ASN A 481 22.57 -10.77 27.41
C ASN A 481 22.55 -12.31 27.43
N GLU A 482 23.29 -13.00 26.56
CA GLU A 482 23.42 -14.47 26.57
C GLU A 482 24.67 -14.97 27.32
N ASN A 483 25.60 -14.10 27.72
CA ASN A 483 26.76 -14.47 28.55
C ASN A 483 26.92 -13.48 29.71
N ASP A 484 26.26 -13.72 30.84
CA ASP A 484 26.80 -13.52 32.21
C ASP A 484 25.75 -13.83 33.30
N GLU A 485 25.54 -15.11 33.59
CA GLU A 485 25.23 -15.58 34.95
C GLU A 485 26.53 -16.20 35.54
N GLU A 486 27.37 -15.34 36.12
CA GLU A 486 28.38 -15.61 37.19
C GLU A 486 29.59 -14.68 37.03
N GLN A 487 29.55 -13.49 37.61
CA GLN A 487 30.50 -13.13 38.67
C GLN A 487 30.15 -11.79 39.33
N VAL A 488 29.95 -11.89 40.64
CA VAL A 488 29.73 -10.82 41.60
C VAL A 488 31.10 -10.37 42.14
N GLU A 489 31.17 -9.07 42.47
CA GLU A 489 32.12 -8.39 43.38
C GLU A 489 33.44 -7.81 42.83
N ILE A 490 33.71 -6.57 43.31
CA ILE A 490 34.90 -5.71 43.17
C ILE A 490 34.84 -4.86 41.89
N GLU A 491 34.55 -3.55 41.90
CA GLU A 491 35.20 -2.50 42.70
C GLU A 491 34.30 -1.25 42.77
N LYS A 492 33.82 -0.92 43.98
CA LYS A 492 33.30 0.42 44.32
C LYS A 492 34.48 1.26 44.79
N SER A 493 34.97 2.18 43.95
CA SER A 493 35.65 3.40 44.40
C SER A 493 36.00 4.27 43.19
N ASN A 494 35.77 5.58 43.35
CA ASN A 494 36.17 6.69 42.45
C ASN A 494 35.11 7.15 41.45
N VAL A 495 33.97 7.58 41.99
CA VAL A 495 33.18 8.69 41.43
C VAL A 495 33.07 9.74 42.52
N ASP A 496 34.02 10.67 42.56
CA ASP A 496 33.79 12.07 42.92
C ASP A 496 35.04 12.90 42.58
N GLU A 497 34.83 14.17 42.23
CA GLU A 497 35.81 15.21 41.82
C GLU A 497 36.17 15.29 40.32
N SER A 498 35.39 16.06 39.56
CA SER A 498 35.82 17.40 39.11
C SER A 498 34.85 17.97 38.06
N SER A 499 33.86 18.73 38.55
CA SER A 499 33.28 19.86 37.83
C SER A 499 34.33 20.95 37.64
N GLU A 500 34.16 21.80 36.62
CA GLU A 500 35.00 22.94 36.20
C GLU A 500 36.11 22.57 35.20
N VAL A 501 35.85 22.82 33.92
CA VAL A 501 36.63 23.63 32.96
C VAL A 501 35.92 23.47 31.62
N LEU A 502 35.49 24.59 31.04
CA LEU A 502 35.38 24.92 29.61
C LEU A 502 34.33 26.04 29.43
N ASP A 503 34.68 27.21 29.95
CA ASP A 503 34.23 28.52 29.46
C ASP A 503 35.52 29.34 29.22
N GLU A 504 35.49 30.21 28.21
CA GLU A 504 36.54 31.17 27.78
C GLU A 504 37.58 30.67 26.74
N ALA A 505 37.26 30.83 25.45
CA ALA A 505 38.17 31.36 24.42
C ALA A 505 37.42 31.64 23.10
N ASP A 506 36.61 32.70 23.11
CA ASP A 506 36.17 33.42 21.90
C ASP A 506 36.72 34.86 21.98
N ASN A 507 37.13 35.40 20.83
CA ASN A 507 37.60 36.75 20.51
C ASN A 507 39.13 36.97 20.49
N GLU A 508 39.72 36.84 19.30
CA GLU A 508 40.63 37.82 18.68
C GLU A 508 41.19 37.20 17.37
N GLU A 509 40.60 37.55 16.22
CA GLU A 509 41.26 37.68 14.89
C GLU A 509 40.22 37.99 13.79
N GLU A 510 39.46 39.08 13.98
CA GLU A 510 38.85 39.84 12.88
C GLU A 510 39.63 41.16 12.76
N GLU A 511 40.72 41.18 11.99
CA GLU A 511 41.30 42.37 11.30
C GLU A 511 42.71 42.03 10.79
N GLU A 512 42.81 41.36 9.65
CA GLU A 512 43.87 41.58 8.64
C GLU A 512 43.74 40.51 7.54
N THR A 513 43.06 40.83 6.45
CA THR A 513 43.39 40.40 5.07
C THR A 513 42.30 40.93 4.13
N ASN A 514 42.18 42.26 4.09
CA ASN A 514 41.45 42.93 3.04
C ASN A 514 42.38 43.95 2.38
N GLU A 515 43.39 43.46 1.65
CA GLU A 515 44.07 44.18 0.56
C GLU A 515 45.14 43.28 -0.11
N LYS A 516 44.74 42.58 -1.19
CA LYS A 516 45.49 42.45 -2.46
C LYS A 516 44.79 41.44 -3.38
N CYS A 517 43.89 41.96 -4.20
CA CYS A 517 43.50 41.32 -5.45
C CYS A 517 44.62 41.55 -6.48
N GLU A 518 45.28 40.49 -6.94
CA GLU A 518 45.82 40.41 -8.30
C GLU A 518 45.36 39.08 -8.92
N ALA A 519 44.94 39.17 -10.17
CA ALA A 519 44.10 38.20 -10.87
C ALA A 519 44.79 36.85 -11.09
N ILE A 520 44.22 35.78 -10.52
CA ILE A 520 44.36 34.41 -11.02
C ILE A 520 43.17 34.18 -11.95
N SER A 521 43.41 33.77 -13.19
CA SER A 521 42.33 33.59 -14.15
C SER A 521 41.52 32.34 -13.82
N ASP A 522 40.19 32.39 -14.00
CA ASP A 522 39.27 31.25 -13.80
C ASP A 522 39.73 29.95 -14.50
N LYS A 523 40.61 30.06 -15.50
CA LYS A 523 41.19 28.93 -16.22
C LYS A 523 42.20 28.12 -15.40
N GLU A 524 43.02 28.76 -14.57
CA GLU A 524 44.04 28.06 -13.76
C GLU A 524 43.40 27.26 -12.63
N ILE A 525 42.30 27.77 -12.04
CA ILE A 525 41.50 27.06 -11.04
C ILE A 525 40.77 25.87 -11.68
N LEU A 526 40.24 26.03 -12.90
CA LEU A 526 39.57 24.94 -13.62
C LEU A 526 40.54 23.83 -14.04
N ASP A 527 41.76 24.20 -14.47
CA ASP A 527 42.79 23.24 -14.86
C ASP A 527 43.31 22.46 -13.63
N GLU A 528 43.42 23.07 -12.44
CA GLU A 528 43.74 22.37 -11.17
C GLU A 528 42.61 21.45 -10.70
N ILE A 529 41.35 21.87 -10.81
CA ILE A 529 40.19 21.04 -10.48
C ILE A 529 40.11 19.83 -11.41
N GLU A 530 40.42 19.99 -12.70
CA GLU A 530 40.45 18.90 -13.67
C GLU A 530 41.61 17.92 -13.39
N LEU A 531 42.77 18.42 -12.96
CA LEU A 531 43.90 17.58 -12.57
C LEU A 531 43.60 16.74 -11.31
N ILE A 532 42.97 17.35 -10.31
CA ILE A 532 42.56 16.69 -9.06
C ILE A 532 41.48 15.63 -9.35
N ASN A 533 40.48 15.95 -10.17
CA ASN A 533 39.43 15.00 -10.53
C ASN A 533 39.96 13.81 -11.34
N ASN A 534 40.94 14.01 -12.20
CA ASN A 534 41.55 12.91 -12.95
C ASN A 534 42.40 11.99 -12.05
N SER A 535 43.12 12.56 -11.07
CA SER A 535 43.86 11.78 -10.07
C SER A 535 42.93 10.96 -9.15
N LEU A 536 41.82 11.55 -8.70
CA LEU A 536 40.83 10.86 -7.86
C LEU A 536 40.08 9.76 -8.61
N ASN A 537 39.80 9.95 -9.91
CA ASN A 537 39.12 8.93 -10.72
C ASN A 537 40.00 7.70 -10.99
N GLU A 538 41.33 7.84 -11.10
CA GLU A 538 42.24 6.69 -11.22
C GLU A 538 42.36 5.91 -9.91
N GLU A 539 42.42 6.59 -8.75
CA GLU A 539 42.49 5.96 -7.43
C GLU A 539 41.19 5.22 -7.05
N ILE A 540 40.03 5.80 -7.38
CA ILE A 540 38.71 5.19 -7.13
C ILE A 540 38.47 3.99 -8.06
N SER A 541 38.85 4.08 -9.34
CA SER A 541 38.69 2.98 -10.30
C SER A 541 39.49 1.75 -9.89
N THR A 542 40.70 1.94 -9.37
CA THR A 542 41.57 0.83 -8.94
C THR A 542 41.05 0.17 -7.66
N THR A 543 40.57 0.97 -6.70
CA THR A 543 40.04 0.47 -5.42
C THR A 543 38.70 -0.26 -5.57
N VAL A 544 37.81 0.22 -6.44
CA VAL A 544 36.50 -0.40 -6.71
C VAL A 544 36.65 -1.74 -7.46
N ILE A 545 37.62 -1.85 -8.37
CA ILE A 545 37.88 -3.13 -9.06
C ILE A 545 38.41 -4.19 -8.10
N GLU A 546 39.28 -3.82 -7.14
CA GLU A 546 39.80 -4.77 -6.15
C GLU A 546 38.74 -5.23 -5.15
N THR A 547 37.87 -4.33 -4.68
CA THR A 547 36.79 -4.68 -3.73
C THR A 547 35.68 -5.53 -4.35
N VAL A 548 35.25 -5.21 -5.57
CA VAL A 548 34.24 -6.02 -6.29
C VAL A 548 34.77 -7.43 -6.61
N THR A 549 36.07 -7.57 -6.86
CA THR A 549 36.68 -8.86 -7.15
C THR A 549 36.77 -9.76 -5.91
N GLU A 550 36.99 -9.19 -4.72
CA GLU A 550 37.01 -9.96 -3.45
C GLU A 550 35.59 -10.32 -2.97
N GLU A 551 34.58 -9.45 -3.14
CA GLU A 551 33.18 -9.79 -2.85
C GLU A 551 32.66 -10.95 -3.73
N TYR A 552 33.04 -10.97 -5.02
CA TYR A 552 32.66 -12.06 -5.93
C TYR A 552 33.32 -13.40 -5.56
N LYS A 553 34.56 -13.36 -5.05
CA LYS A 553 35.24 -14.55 -4.53
C LYS A 553 34.58 -15.08 -3.27
N LEU A 554 34.19 -14.20 -2.35
CA LEU A 554 33.49 -14.57 -1.10
C LEU A 554 32.11 -15.18 -1.37
N GLN A 555 31.33 -14.60 -2.29
CA GLN A 555 30.03 -15.17 -2.69
C GLN A 555 30.18 -16.54 -3.37
N THR A 556 31.22 -16.74 -4.18
CA THR A 556 31.48 -18.04 -4.83
C THR A 556 31.89 -19.11 -3.81
N ILE A 557 32.65 -18.75 -2.78
CA ILE A 557 33.05 -19.66 -1.68
C ILE A 557 31.84 -20.03 -0.82
N GLN A 558 30.94 -19.07 -0.54
CA GLN A 558 29.73 -19.30 0.26
C GLN A 558 28.72 -20.21 -0.46
N GLN A 559 28.57 -20.04 -1.78
CA GLN A 559 27.75 -20.91 -2.62
C GLN A 559 28.32 -22.33 -2.78
N GLN A 560 29.65 -22.49 -2.74
CA GLN A 560 30.30 -23.80 -2.70
C GLN A 560 30.13 -24.47 -1.33
N TYR A 561 30.16 -23.71 -0.23
CA TYR A 561 29.95 -24.24 1.12
C TYR A 561 28.52 -24.77 1.29
N GLU A 562 27.50 -24.01 0.86
CA GLU A 562 26.08 -24.40 0.93
C GLU A 562 25.74 -25.64 0.07
N ASN A 563 26.36 -25.79 -1.10
CA ASN A 563 26.20 -26.98 -1.94
C ASN A 563 26.86 -28.23 -1.33
N THR A 564 27.87 -28.06 -0.47
CA THR A 564 28.55 -29.17 0.21
C THR A 564 27.82 -29.60 1.49
N THR A 565 27.15 -28.67 2.19
CA THR A 565 26.31 -29.00 3.36
C THR A 565 24.96 -29.62 2.99
N THR A 566 24.42 -29.31 1.79
CA THR A 566 23.15 -29.90 1.33
C THR A 566 23.32 -31.36 0.85
N THR A 567 24.54 -31.84 0.64
CA THR A 567 24.84 -33.24 0.27
C THR A 567 25.37 -34.10 1.43
N ALA A 568 25.54 -33.53 2.62
CA ALA A 568 26.05 -34.21 3.80
C ALA A 568 24.98 -34.51 4.87
N ALA A 569 23.75 -33.98 4.73
CA ALA A 569 22.68 -34.15 5.73
C ALA A 569 21.74 -35.36 5.50
N ASP A 570 21.90 -36.12 4.41
CA ASP A 570 21.04 -37.26 4.06
C ASP A 570 21.77 -38.62 4.05
N ARG A 571 22.76 -38.84 4.92
CA ARG A 571 23.40 -40.16 5.07
C ARG A 571 23.73 -40.52 6.51
N GLU A 572 22.74 -40.91 7.30
CA GLU A 572 22.88 -41.89 8.38
C GLU A 572 21.56 -42.68 8.58
N GLN A 573 21.43 -43.84 7.93
CA GLN A 573 21.02 -45.14 8.52
C GLN A 573 20.80 -46.22 7.44
N GLU A 574 21.65 -47.25 7.53
CA GLU A 574 21.70 -48.60 6.94
C GLU A 574 20.36 -49.39 7.14
N ASP A 575 19.95 -50.44 6.40
CA ASP A 575 20.62 -51.45 5.57
C ASP A 575 19.59 -52.33 4.78
N GLU A 576 20.10 -53.05 3.77
CA GLU A 576 19.63 -54.32 3.13
C GLU A 576 18.31 -54.39 2.31
N GLU A 577 18.45 -54.43 0.97
CA GLU A 577 18.23 -55.65 0.14
C GLU A 577 18.55 -55.36 -1.36
N GLU A 578 19.41 -56.21 -1.94
CA GLU A 578 19.73 -56.26 -3.38
C GLU A 578 18.54 -56.83 -4.17
N ASP A 579 18.15 -56.23 -5.31
CA ASP A 579 18.22 -56.87 -6.63
C ASP A 579 17.57 -56.08 -7.78
N GLU A 580 18.21 -56.25 -8.94
CA GLU A 580 17.76 -56.13 -10.33
C GLU A 580 17.38 -54.78 -10.97
N VAL A 581 18.26 -54.43 -11.93
CA VAL A 581 18.14 -53.45 -13.01
C VAL A 581 17.03 -53.84 -14.00
N GLN A 582 16.08 -52.94 -14.29
CA GLN A 582 15.43 -52.85 -15.60
C GLN A 582 15.16 -51.40 -16.03
N GLU A 583 15.77 -51.02 -17.15
CA GLU A 583 15.38 -49.88 -17.98
C GLU A 583 13.93 -50.04 -18.45
N THR A 584 13.10 -49.00 -18.31
CA THR A 584 11.87 -48.90 -19.10
C THR A 584 11.61 -47.48 -19.60
N LYS A 585 11.29 -47.45 -20.90
CA LYS A 585 10.96 -46.31 -21.75
C LYS A 585 9.72 -45.57 -21.25
N PHE A 586 9.75 -44.24 -21.30
CA PHE A 586 8.54 -43.43 -21.27
C PHE A 586 7.83 -43.49 -22.63
N GLU A 587 6.73 -44.23 -22.69
CA GLU A 587 5.74 -44.14 -23.77
C GLU A 587 4.83 -42.91 -23.59
N LYS A 588 4.57 -42.23 -24.70
CA LYS A 588 3.57 -41.17 -24.84
C LYS A 588 2.17 -41.73 -24.58
N PHE A 589 1.43 -41.14 -23.65
CA PHE A 589 -0.03 -41.26 -23.61
C PHE A 589 -0.69 -40.02 -24.19
N SER A 590 -1.42 -40.23 -25.27
CA SER A 590 -2.46 -39.34 -25.80
C SER A 590 -3.81 -39.80 -25.27
N VAL A 591 -4.63 -38.90 -24.73
CA VAL A 591 -6.03 -39.18 -24.39
C VAL A 591 -6.92 -38.22 -25.18
N GLU A 592 -7.68 -38.77 -26.12
CA GLU A 592 -8.83 -38.14 -26.76
C GLU A 592 -10.06 -38.36 -25.87
N ALA A 593 -10.80 -37.29 -25.54
CA ALA A 593 -12.10 -37.40 -24.88
C ALA A 593 -13.22 -37.34 -25.93
N VAL A 594 -13.94 -38.45 -26.10
CA VAL A 594 -15.20 -38.56 -26.85
C VAL A 594 -16.35 -38.35 -25.87
N VAL A 595 -17.22 -37.37 -26.12
CA VAL A 595 -18.45 -37.14 -25.34
C VAL A 595 -19.61 -37.80 -26.08
N GLU A 596 -20.21 -38.82 -25.48
CA GLU A 596 -21.43 -39.48 -25.95
C GLU A 596 -22.62 -39.05 -25.07
N VAL A 597 -23.70 -38.58 -25.70
CA VAL A 597 -24.91 -38.07 -25.06
C VAL A 597 -25.99 -39.17 -25.06
N ILE A 598 -26.54 -39.50 -23.90
CA ILE A 598 -27.75 -40.34 -23.79
C ILE A 598 -28.85 -39.56 -23.05
N PRO A 599 -30.08 -39.43 -23.61
CA PRO A 599 -31.14 -38.58 -23.07
C PRO A 599 -32.08 -39.33 -22.11
N ALA A 600 -32.63 -38.62 -21.12
CA ALA A 600 -33.77 -39.07 -20.33
C ALA A 600 -34.97 -38.14 -20.54
N ASN A 601 -36.12 -38.77 -20.80
CA ASN A 601 -37.41 -38.23 -21.24
C ASN A 601 -38.04 -37.21 -20.28
N LEU A 602 -38.62 -36.14 -20.85
CA LEU A 602 -39.70 -35.36 -20.22
C LEU A 602 -40.86 -35.24 -21.21
N ASN A 603 -42.02 -35.82 -20.84
CA ASN A 603 -43.30 -35.61 -21.53
C ASN A 603 -44.17 -34.66 -20.69
N GLU A 604 -44.49 -33.52 -21.31
CA GLU A 604 -45.74 -32.76 -21.35
C GLU A 604 -46.65 -32.63 -20.10
N ASN A 605 -46.84 -31.40 -19.61
CA ASN A 605 -48.13 -30.68 -19.78
C ASN A 605 -48.10 -29.20 -19.31
N ASN A 606 -48.23 -28.29 -20.30
CA ASN A 606 -48.99 -27.02 -20.35
C ASN A 606 -49.16 -26.13 -19.10
N ASN A 607 -48.57 -24.92 -19.11
CA ASN A 607 -49.26 -23.71 -19.60
C ASN A 607 -48.34 -22.48 -19.72
N LYS A 608 -48.66 -21.67 -20.74
CA LYS A 608 -47.98 -20.49 -21.32
C LYS A 608 -47.80 -19.29 -20.37
N VAL A 609 -46.75 -18.49 -20.61
CA VAL A 609 -46.83 -17.01 -20.59
C VAL A 609 -45.96 -16.42 -21.73
N ASN A 610 -46.52 -15.42 -22.40
CA ASN A 610 -46.12 -14.82 -23.69
C ASN A 610 -44.87 -13.94 -23.66
N ILE A 611 -44.22 -13.89 -24.82
CA ILE A 611 -43.31 -12.82 -25.27
C ILE A 611 -44.18 -11.79 -26.01
N GLU A 612 -44.11 -10.51 -25.63
CA GLU A 612 -44.56 -9.40 -26.48
C GLU A 612 -43.34 -8.62 -26.97
N GLU A 613 -43.09 -8.70 -28.28
CA GLU A 613 -42.31 -7.73 -29.04
C GLU A 613 -43.21 -6.56 -29.40
N GLN A 614 -42.73 -5.33 -29.24
CA GLN A 614 -43.21 -4.20 -30.03
C GLN A 614 -42.05 -3.62 -30.85
N CYS A 615 -42.19 -3.71 -32.16
CA CYS A 615 -41.52 -2.86 -33.13
C CYS A 615 -42.55 -2.34 -34.13
N GLY A 616 -42.30 -1.14 -34.64
CA GLY A 616 -42.90 -0.64 -35.87
C GLY A 616 -42.27 0.70 -36.27
N PRO A 617 -42.38 1.11 -37.55
CA PRO A 617 -42.02 0.32 -38.75
C PRO A 617 -41.21 1.15 -39.77
N THR A 618 -40.65 0.50 -40.79
CA THR A 618 -40.78 0.91 -42.22
C THR A 618 -40.25 -0.19 -43.14
N ASP A 619 -41.20 -0.79 -43.86
CA ASP A 619 -41.22 -1.34 -45.22
C ASP A 619 -39.94 -1.25 -46.09
N GLU A 620 -39.51 -2.35 -46.72
CA GLU A 620 -39.95 -2.79 -48.07
C GLU A 620 -38.98 -3.84 -48.69
N GLU A 621 -39.55 -5.00 -49.03
CA GLU A 621 -39.22 -6.05 -50.01
C GLU A 621 -37.85 -6.12 -50.74
N LEU A 622 -37.20 -7.32 -50.74
CA LEU A 622 -37.15 -8.23 -51.92
C LEU A 622 -36.18 -9.44 -51.75
N ASN A 623 -36.78 -10.64 -51.84
CA ASN A 623 -36.35 -11.89 -52.50
C ASN A 623 -34.90 -12.45 -52.48
N LYS A 624 -34.82 -13.67 -51.91
CA LYS A 624 -34.29 -14.96 -52.44
C LYS A 624 -32.83 -15.13 -52.89
N ASN A 625 -32.22 -16.13 -52.24
CA ASN A 625 -31.23 -17.10 -52.73
C ASN A 625 -29.85 -16.57 -53.14
N GLU A 626 -28.81 -16.86 -52.33
CA GLU A 626 -27.66 -17.69 -52.73
C GLU A 626 -26.62 -17.86 -51.60
N ILE A 627 -26.42 -19.13 -51.20
CA ILE A 627 -25.15 -19.84 -50.98
C ILE A 627 -24.08 -19.15 -50.10
N ASN A 628 -24.05 -19.62 -48.85
CA ASN A 628 -22.93 -19.75 -47.90
C ASN A 628 -21.51 -19.46 -48.41
N LYS A 629 -20.92 -18.37 -47.88
CA LYS A 629 -19.49 -18.29 -47.49
C LYS A 629 -19.24 -17.04 -46.65
N THR A 630 -19.40 -17.11 -45.33
CA THR A 630 -18.56 -16.38 -44.35
C THR A 630 -18.86 -16.85 -42.93
N LYS A 631 -17.82 -17.28 -42.21
CA LYS A 631 -17.84 -17.45 -40.76
C LYS A 631 -17.91 -16.07 -40.13
N THR A 632 -18.95 -15.79 -39.36
CA THR A 632 -19.02 -14.60 -38.50
C THR A 632 -19.45 -15.02 -37.10
N SER A 633 -18.70 -14.49 -36.15
CA SER A 633 -18.77 -14.54 -34.69
C SER A 633 -20.15 -14.69 -34.04
N LEU A 634 -20.27 -15.63 -33.09
CA LEU A 634 -21.22 -15.50 -31.98
C LEU A 634 -20.53 -14.76 -30.82
N ASN A 635 -21.07 -13.59 -30.49
CA ASN A 635 -20.83 -12.90 -29.22
C ASN A 635 -21.55 -13.67 -28.09
N CYS A 636 -20.83 -14.07 -27.04
CA CYS A 636 -21.44 -14.56 -25.82
C CYS A 636 -22.04 -13.39 -25.04
N ALA A 637 -23.37 -13.41 -24.91
CA ALA A 637 -24.12 -12.56 -24.00
C ALA A 637 -23.86 -12.99 -22.55
N THR A 638 -23.70 -12.00 -21.67
CA THR A 638 -23.65 -12.16 -20.22
C THR A 638 -24.98 -12.69 -19.71
N VAL A 639 -24.97 -13.85 -19.04
CA VAL A 639 -26.13 -14.35 -18.28
C VAL A 639 -26.04 -13.79 -16.86
N ASN A 640 -26.92 -12.86 -16.51
CA ASN A 640 -27.13 -12.46 -15.12
C ASN A 640 -28.12 -13.45 -14.49
N ILE A 641 -27.69 -14.17 -13.47
CA ILE A 641 -28.59 -14.96 -12.62
C ILE A 641 -28.95 -14.08 -11.43
N SER A 642 -30.19 -13.60 -11.40
CA SER A 642 -30.81 -12.98 -10.23
C SER A 642 -31.46 -14.09 -9.40
N LEU A 643 -30.99 -14.33 -8.18
CA LEU A 643 -31.73 -15.15 -7.21
C LEU A 643 -32.73 -14.24 -6.50
N GLU A 644 -34.00 -14.31 -6.88
CA GLU A 644 -35.09 -13.80 -6.06
C GLU A 644 -35.39 -14.83 -4.96
N GLU A 645 -35.25 -14.40 -3.70
CA GLU A 645 -35.66 -15.17 -2.53
C GLU A 645 -37.17 -15.37 -2.52
N ASN A 646 -37.61 -16.62 -2.64
CA ASN A 646 -38.89 -17.07 -2.09
C ASN A 646 -38.79 -18.58 -1.83
N ILE A 647 -38.20 -18.97 -0.70
CA ILE A 647 -38.30 -20.34 -0.19
C ILE A 647 -38.75 -20.30 1.27
N THR A 648 -40.02 -20.67 1.47
CA THR A 648 -40.58 -21.11 2.73
C THR A 648 -39.90 -22.40 3.19
N LYS A 649 -39.42 -22.43 4.45
CA LYS A 649 -38.88 -23.62 5.14
C LYS A 649 -39.84 -24.81 5.07
N PRO A 650 -39.29 -26.03 4.89
CA PRO A 650 -39.72 -27.18 5.67
C PRO A 650 -38.67 -27.59 6.70
N SER A 651 -39.17 -28.11 7.81
CA SER A 651 -38.46 -28.55 9.00
C SER A 651 -37.64 -29.82 8.80
N GLY A 652 -36.38 -29.79 9.27
CA GLY A 652 -35.61 -30.94 9.75
C GLY A 652 -34.76 -31.67 8.70
N GLY A 653 -33.44 -31.58 8.86
CA GLY A 653 -32.44 -32.40 8.17
C GLY A 653 -31.21 -31.59 7.75
N ASP A 654 -30.06 -31.89 8.35
CA ASP A 654 -28.76 -31.31 8.01
C ASP A 654 -28.35 -31.69 6.58
N GLU A 655 -28.02 -30.72 5.73
CA GLU A 655 -27.24 -30.97 4.51
C GLU A 655 -25.86 -30.31 4.62
N ILE A 656 -24.85 -31.16 4.72
CA ILE A 656 -23.44 -30.82 4.54
C ILE A 656 -23.22 -30.61 3.03
N VAL A 657 -23.07 -29.37 2.60
CA VAL A 657 -22.59 -29.07 1.24
C VAL A 657 -21.09 -29.38 1.20
N LYS A 658 -20.75 -30.59 0.72
CA LYS A 658 -19.36 -30.99 0.47
C LYS A 658 -18.93 -30.42 -0.88
N ILE A 659 -18.23 -29.29 -0.86
CA ILE A 659 -17.56 -28.76 -2.05
C ILE A 659 -16.30 -29.61 -2.27
N ILE A 660 -16.31 -30.43 -3.32
CA ILE A 660 -15.12 -31.15 -3.76
C ILE A 660 -14.29 -30.19 -4.60
N GLN A 661 -13.21 -29.69 -4.01
CA GLN A 661 -12.16 -28.96 -4.72
C GLN A 661 -11.34 -29.97 -5.53
N THR A 662 -11.23 -29.76 -6.84
CA THR A 662 -10.27 -30.48 -7.69
C THR A 662 -9.14 -29.50 -8.02
N GLU A 663 -7.93 -29.80 -7.54
CA GLU A 663 -6.71 -29.09 -7.90
C GLU A 663 -6.22 -29.59 -9.25
N GLU A 664 -6.36 -28.77 -10.30
CA GLU A 664 -5.41 -28.77 -11.42
C GLU A 664 -5.29 -27.35 -12.00
N GLY A 665 -4.06 -26.81 -12.00
CA GLY A 665 -3.64 -25.73 -12.90
C GLY A 665 -4.03 -24.30 -12.50
N GLY A 666 -3.05 -23.54 -12.02
CA GLY A 666 -3.16 -22.14 -11.57
C GLY A 666 -4.03 -21.21 -12.43
N GLY A 667 -4.91 -20.50 -11.74
CA GLY A 667 -5.68 -19.37 -12.27
C GLY A 667 -7.04 -19.25 -11.58
N PHE A 668 -7.12 -18.51 -10.47
CA PHE A 668 -8.39 -18.25 -9.79
C PHE A 668 -9.28 -17.32 -10.62
N ARG A 669 -10.56 -17.70 -10.78
CA ARG A 669 -11.65 -16.83 -11.23
C ARG A 669 -12.55 -16.47 -10.06
#